data_AF-A0A965QBH3-F1
#
_entry.id   AF-A0A965QBH3-F1
#
_cell.length_a   1.000
_cell.length_b   1.000
_cell.length_c   1.000
_cell.angle_alpha   90.00
_cell.angle_beta   90.00
_cell.angle_gamma   90.00
#
_symmetry.space_group_name_H-M   'P 1'
#
loop_
_entity.id
_entity.type
_entity.pdbx_description
1 polymer ?
#
loop_
_entity_poly.entity_id
_entity_poly.type
_entity_poly.pdbx_seq_one_letter_code
_entity_poly.pdbx_strand_id
1 'polypeptide(L)'
;MPLRGQIVRNAPTRTDSAAAPAVRPESQATPDRARYAQIEFEAFRHTHLPHVTSRRAPSCDERVGAKCYWYAEGHELPAEPREITQQRQKLLWDLEAFAKSAPENFWITEQRVRYLAESERYDEALAVARACRGDGAGNGWRCETLVGFALHLSGAYLEAERTYDSAIAHMGPMEKCAWRDMSLLLDEVARAQYRATRCGDPARDQWAARTWSLARTLYSMPGNDSRTEYFARMTMAQMIADAPGAFQKGFNEDERETLLRFGWPRSWAAEFVLPFTVALADTNSIIPKSPGSTIGVKGKGKGGTPMGSYPPGVKIPANMPPLTRPPDIPKGPLPGNAGGAPDSRPQLPRLPGVELKPRDDDGISIVGMEAVPAYRYIPAGYVLNDPVRADSTAWWQQLPPVFARYAPAYAKSLVSLEHQQAVFKRGDSAIVVMAYETRGNPMVAGAKLNAALTVTQGGAIPHDYSAVLPNAPASTVLTVRAPWGPLLMSAELTAPERNAVARARYGVGPLPGPTARVTLSDMLFYRSTGAFPATVEEAAPLALATERIHAKDKLGVYWEAYGTDPTGESMHVSVIVMRENANGNDEPGFFSRLGKAIGRNRDATPVSISVDDLSARGLRTSTRALSLDISTLTKGEYVVQVEITVAGQPTLHTERRIEVLGP
;
A
#
# COMPACT_ATOMS: atom_id res chain seq x y z
N MET A 1 -14.49 -1.72 70.62
CA MET A 1 -14.51 -1.10 71.97
C MET A 1 -13.05 -0.93 72.43
N PRO A 2 -12.76 -0.11 73.44
CA PRO A 2 -11.55 0.70 73.65
C PRO A 2 -10.29 -0.11 73.97
N LEU A 3 -9.11 0.52 73.93
CA LEU A 3 -8.14 0.64 75.05
C LEU A 3 -6.74 1.03 74.52
N ARG A 4 -6.30 2.22 74.95
CA ARG A 4 -4.89 2.62 74.99
C ARG A 4 -4.16 1.79 76.05
N GLY A 5 -2.90 1.44 75.77
CA GLY A 5 -1.95 0.99 76.80
C GLY A 5 -0.57 0.69 76.23
N GLN A 6 0.41 1.55 76.52
CA GLN A 6 1.83 1.32 76.25
C GLN A 6 2.49 0.47 77.35
N ILE A 7 3.20 -0.57 76.91
CA ILE A 7 4.56 -1.04 77.27
C ILE A 7 4.97 -1.12 78.76
N VAL A 8 5.37 -2.33 79.19
CA VAL A 8 6.62 -2.56 79.97
C VAL A 8 7.29 -3.87 79.53
N ARG A 9 8.62 -3.81 79.41
CA ARG A 9 9.57 -4.81 78.91
C ARG A 9 9.76 -5.99 79.88
N ASN A 10 10.11 -7.15 79.33
CA ASN A 10 11.06 -8.10 79.95
C ASN A 10 11.86 -8.80 78.84
N ALA A 11 13.19 -8.71 78.91
CA ALA A 11 14.11 -9.49 78.10
C ALA A 11 14.24 -10.90 78.69
N PRO A 12 14.51 -11.92 77.86
CA PRO A 12 15.69 -12.72 78.20
C PRO A 12 16.49 -13.28 76.99
N THR A 13 17.79 -13.43 77.28
CA THR A 13 18.72 -14.49 76.87
C THR A 13 19.07 -14.70 75.40
N ARG A 14 20.31 -14.31 75.11
CA ARG A 14 21.15 -14.71 73.97
C ARG A 14 21.60 -16.17 74.17
N THR A 15 21.22 -17.05 73.26
CA THR A 15 21.89 -18.34 73.04
C THR A 15 22.50 -18.32 71.64
N ASP A 16 23.82 -18.33 71.60
CA ASP A 16 24.59 -18.61 70.39
C ASP A 16 24.30 -20.04 69.95
N SER A 17 23.79 -20.22 68.73
CA SER A 17 23.83 -21.50 68.04
C SER A 17 24.24 -21.28 66.59
N ALA A 18 25.13 -22.16 66.16
CA ALA A 18 26.04 -22.03 65.03
C ALA A 18 25.33 -21.73 63.70
N ALA A 19 26.02 -20.93 62.89
CA ALA A 19 25.69 -20.65 61.51
C ALA A 19 25.50 -21.94 60.70
N ALA A 20 24.25 -22.23 60.34
CA ALA A 20 23.97 -23.03 59.15
C ALA A 20 24.42 -22.22 57.93
N PRO A 21 25.05 -22.85 56.92
CA PRO A 21 25.43 -22.14 55.70
C PRO A 21 24.16 -21.54 55.11
N ALA A 22 24.19 -20.24 54.81
CA ALA A 22 23.13 -19.57 54.08
C ALA A 22 22.96 -20.30 52.75
N VAL A 23 21.95 -21.16 52.68
CA VAL A 23 21.36 -21.57 51.42
C VAL A 23 20.91 -20.27 50.77
N ARG A 24 21.64 -19.82 49.75
CA ARG A 24 21.17 -18.76 48.86
C ARG A 24 19.75 -19.16 48.47
N PRO A 25 18.74 -18.30 48.60
CA PRO A 25 17.46 -18.62 48.02
C PRO A 25 17.66 -18.72 46.51
N GLU A 26 17.75 -19.94 45.98
CA GLU A 26 17.23 -20.26 44.67
C GLU A 26 15.71 -20.06 44.74
N SER A 27 15.26 -18.80 44.81
CA SER A 27 13.85 -18.51 44.97
C SER A 27 13.41 -17.43 43.99
N GLN A 28 12.81 -17.96 42.93
CA GLN A 28 11.83 -17.33 42.04
C GLN A 28 12.40 -16.37 40.98
N ALA A 29 12.62 -16.96 39.81
CA ALA A 29 12.43 -16.30 38.52
C ALA A 29 11.00 -15.72 38.47
N THR A 30 10.84 -14.48 38.92
CA THR A 30 9.56 -13.76 38.90
C THR A 30 9.35 -13.08 37.55
N PRO A 31 8.09 -12.92 37.08
CA PRO A 31 7.77 -12.11 35.90
C PRO A 31 8.39 -10.70 35.90
N ASP A 32 8.58 -10.12 37.08
CA ASP A 32 9.23 -8.82 37.25
C ASP A 32 10.69 -8.83 36.77
N ARG A 33 11.44 -9.91 37.02
CA ARG A 33 12.84 -10.02 36.54
C ARG A 33 12.94 -10.09 35.03
N ALA A 34 11.96 -10.72 34.38
CA ALA A 34 11.89 -10.75 32.92
C ALA A 34 11.63 -9.35 32.34
N ARG A 35 10.76 -8.55 33.00
CA ARG A 35 10.56 -7.13 32.66
C ARG A 35 11.81 -6.30 32.87
N TYR A 36 12.52 -6.49 33.99
CA TYR A 36 13.79 -5.81 34.22
C TYR A 36 14.84 -6.14 33.16
N ALA A 37 14.99 -7.40 32.76
CA ALA A 37 15.92 -7.79 31.70
C ALA A 37 15.58 -7.10 30.35
N GLN A 38 14.29 -6.99 30.03
CA GLN A 38 13.83 -6.27 28.84
C GLN A 38 14.15 -4.77 28.92
N ILE A 39 13.89 -4.12 30.05
CA ILE A 39 14.22 -2.71 30.28
C ILE A 39 15.74 -2.47 30.17
N GLU A 40 16.55 -3.35 30.75
CA GLU A 40 18.02 -3.28 30.64
C GLU A 40 18.50 -3.41 29.19
N PHE A 41 17.90 -4.30 28.41
CA PHE A 41 18.19 -4.41 26.98
C PHE A 41 17.81 -3.13 26.22
N GLU A 42 16.64 -2.55 26.47
CA GLU A 42 16.21 -1.33 25.76
C GLU A 42 17.05 -0.11 26.13
N ALA A 43 17.42 0.02 27.40
CA ALA A 43 18.35 1.07 27.85
C ALA A 43 19.74 0.87 27.23
N PHE A 44 20.21 -0.37 27.12
CA PHE A 44 21.44 -0.70 26.42
C PHE A 44 21.34 -0.34 24.93
N ARG A 45 20.28 -0.78 24.24
CA ARG A 45 20.04 -0.46 22.83
C ARG A 45 20.10 1.04 22.61
N HIS A 46 19.34 1.82 23.37
CA HIS A 46 19.26 3.28 23.26
C HIS A 46 20.63 3.96 23.31
N THR A 47 21.50 3.55 24.24
CA THR A 47 22.83 4.14 24.45
C THR A 47 23.88 3.68 23.44
N HIS A 48 23.59 2.64 22.66
CA HIS A 48 24.51 2.04 21.68
C HIS A 48 24.02 2.20 20.24
N LEU A 49 22.91 2.92 20.01
CA LEU A 49 22.41 3.17 18.67
C LEU A 49 23.42 4.00 17.85
N PRO A 50 23.62 3.65 16.57
CA PRO A 50 24.49 4.41 15.70
C PRO A 50 23.94 5.82 15.49
N HIS A 51 24.84 6.82 15.51
CA HIS A 51 24.45 8.20 15.32
C HIS A 51 24.31 8.56 13.84
N VAL A 52 23.23 9.24 13.49
CA VAL A 52 22.99 9.77 12.15
C VAL A 52 22.72 11.28 12.22
N THR A 53 23.20 12.00 11.21
CA THR A 53 22.78 13.38 10.96
C THR A 53 21.64 13.36 9.95
N SER A 54 20.39 13.54 10.38
CA SER A 54 19.29 13.63 9.43
C SER A 54 19.03 15.09 9.07
N ARG A 55 18.96 15.40 7.77
CA ARG A 55 18.43 16.69 7.30
C ARG A 55 16.93 16.54 7.14
N ARG A 56 16.18 16.48 8.24
CA ARG A 56 14.72 16.50 8.18
C ARG A 56 14.27 17.81 7.53
N ALA A 57 13.36 17.71 6.56
CA ALA A 57 12.67 18.88 6.08
C ALA A 57 11.90 19.54 7.24
N PRO A 58 11.84 20.88 7.31
CA PRO A 58 11.12 21.58 8.37
C PRO A 58 9.61 21.32 8.34
N SER A 59 9.07 20.88 7.20
CA SER A 59 7.69 20.42 7.05
C SER A 59 7.59 18.90 7.13
N CYS A 60 6.52 18.42 7.74
CA CYS A 60 6.18 17.00 7.82
C CYS A 60 5.44 16.60 6.55
N ASP A 61 5.72 15.41 6.00
CA ASP A 61 4.95 14.91 4.86
C ASP A 61 3.55 14.47 5.31
N GLU A 62 3.47 13.86 6.49
CA GLU A 62 2.23 13.51 7.18
C GLU A 62 2.30 13.90 8.65
N ARG A 63 1.15 14.28 9.22
CA ARG A 63 1.01 14.60 10.65
C ARG A 63 0.03 13.62 11.30
N VAL A 64 0.51 12.90 12.30
CA VAL A 64 -0.26 11.93 13.11
C VAL A 64 -0.28 12.42 14.54
N GLY A 65 -1.38 13.06 14.96
CA GLY A 65 -1.45 13.71 16.26
C GLY A 65 -0.30 14.71 16.47
N ALA A 66 0.56 14.45 17.45
CA ALA A 66 1.77 15.23 17.74
C ALA A 66 3.02 14.75 16.98
N LYS A 67 2.95 13.64 16.24
CA LYS A 67 4.05 13.06 15.48
C LYS A 67 4.10 13.61 14.05
N CYS A 68 5.33 13.74 13.56
CA CYS A 68 5.61 14.04 12.16
C CYS A 68 6.23 12.82 11.49
N TYR A 69 5.70 12.49 10.32
CA TYR A 69 6.14 11.37 9.51
C TYR A 69 6.70 11.89 8.18
N TRP A 70 7.78 11.26 7.71
CA TRP A 70 8.48 11.62 6.48
C TRP A 70 8.65 10.38 5.59
N TYR A 71 8.40 10.53 4.28
CA TYR A 71 8.54 9.44 3.31
C TYR A 71 10.00 9.33 2.81
N ALA A 72 10.92 9.12 3.74
CA ALA A 72 12.36 9.20 3.53
C ALA A 72 12.96 7.86 3.02
N GLU A 73 12.46 7.31 1.90
CA GLU A 73 12.88 5.99 1.36
C GLU A 73 14.32 5.91 0.84
N GLY A 74 14.98 7.05 0.64
CA GLY A 74 16.36 7.11 0.14
C GLY A 74 17.44 7.11 1.23
N HIS A 75 17.05 7.09 2.51
CA HIS A 75 18.01 7.08 3.61
C HIS A 75 18.23 5.65 4.07
N GLU A 76 19.36 5.03 3.77
CA GLU A 76 19.70 3.76 4.42
C GLU A 76 20.16 4.06 5.85
N LEU A 77 19.43 3.53 6.83
CA LEU A 77 19.90 3.55 8.22
C LEU A 77 21.02 2.52 8.38
N PRO A 78 22.03 2.82 9.22
CA PRO A 78 23.09 1.88 9.52
C PRO A 78 22.54 0.56 10.06
N ALA A 79 23.23 -0.53 9.71
CA ALA A 79 22.95 -1.84 10.28
C ALA A 79 23.05 -1.80 11.81
N GLU A 80 22.25 -2.61 12.48
CA GLU A 80 22.27 -2.69 13.94
C GLU A 80 23.65 -3.16 14.45
N PRO A 81 24.27 -2.44 15.39
CA PRO A 81 25.56 -2.80 15.95
C PRO A 81 25.60 -4.22 16.55
N ARG A 82 26.75 -4.88 16.45
CA ARG A 82 26.94 -6.27 16.94
C ARG A 82 26.71 -6.38 18.45
N GLU A 83 27.03 -5.34 19.19
CA GLU A 83 26.84 -5.24 20.63
C GLU A 83 25.35 -5.32 20.98
N ILE A 84 24.50 -4.64 20.21
CA ILE A 84 23.04 -4.66 20.41
C ILE A 84 22.49 -6.05 20.05
N THR A 85 22.93 -6.66 18.94
CA THR A 85 22.47 -8.00 18.57
C THR A 85 22.91 -9.07 19.58
N GLN A 86 24.12 -8.97 20.13
CA GLN A 86 24.59 -9.83 21.22
C GLN A 86 23.79 -9.63 22.50
N GLN A 87 23.49 -8.38 22.88
CA GLN A 87 22.68 -8.10 24.05
C GLN A 87 21.23 -8.58 23.87
N ARG A 88 20.66 -8.49 22.67
CA ARG A 88 19.34 -9.08 22.35
C ARG A 88 19.38 -10.61 22.50
N GLN A 89 20.45 -11.25 22.04
CA GLN A 89 20.61 -12.69 22.21
C GLN A 89 20.68 -13.10 23.69
N LYS A 90 21.34 -12.30 24.54
CA LYS A 90 21.33 -12.48 25.98
C LYS A 90 19.91 -12.34 26.57
N LEU A 91 19.17 -11.30 26.18
CA LEU A 91 17.77 -11.14 26.59
C LEU A 91 16.93 -12.36 26.21
N LEU A 92 17.08 -12.87 24.98
CA LEU A 92 16.35 -14.06 24.52
C LEU A 92 16.68 -15.32 25.35
N TRP A 93 17.95 -15.49 25.75
CA TRP A 93 18.34 -16.55 26.70
C TRP A 93 17.62 -16.38 28.04
N ASP A 94 17.69 -15.17 28.62
CA ASP A 94 17.08 -14.88 29.92
C ASP A 94 15.56 -15.13 29.88
N LEU A 95 14.88 -14.65 28.84
CA LEU A 95 13.45 -14.89 28.63
C LEU A 95 13.11 -16.38 28.47
N GLU A 96 13.93 -17.17 27.78
CA GLU A 96 13.74 -18.62 27.71
C GLU A 96 13.86 -19.27 29.09
N ALA A 97 14.85 -18.87 29.89
CA ALA A 97 15.02 -19.37 31.24
C ALA A 97 13.80 -19.02 32.12
N PHE A 98 13.29 -17.79 32.03
CA PHE A 98 12.08 -17.36 32.75
C PHE A 98 10.82 -18.11 32.27
N ALA A 99 10.70 -18.40 30.97
CA ALA A 99 9.59 -19.17 30.42
C ALA A 99 9.55 -20.61 30.97
N LYS A 100 10.68 -21.22 31.31
CA LYS A 100 10.73 -22.56 31.95
C LYS A 100 10.10 -22.56 33.34
N SER A 101 10.29 -21.48 34.10
CA SER A 101 9.70 -21.32 35.44
C SER A 101 8.28 -20.76 35.44
N ALA A 102 7.88 -20.07 34.38
CA ALA A 102 6.56 -19.44 34.25
C ALA A 102 5.96 -19.68 32.84
N PRO A 103 5.68 -20.95 32.47
CA PRO A 103 5.27 -21.31 31.10
C PRO A 103 3.91 -20.77 30.68
N GLU A 104 3.04 -20.45 31.64
CA GLU A 104 1.72 -19.85 31.38
C GLU A 104 1.82 -18.33 31.18
N ASN A 105 2.93 -17.70 31.57
CA ASN A 105 3.07 -16.24 31.50
C ASN A 105 3.08 -15.75 30.05
N PHE A 106 1.99 -15.09 29.65
CA PHE A 106 1.82 -14.64 28.29
C PHE A 106 2.87 -13.60 27.89
N TRP A 107 3.14 -12.63 28.76
CA TRP A 107 4.06 -11.52 28.48
C TRP A 107 5.47 -12.02 28.14
N ILE A 108 6.00 -13.00 28.89
CA ILE A 108 7.31 -13.59 28.59
C ILE A 108 7.32 -14.23 27.19
N THR A 109 6.27 -14.97 26.85
CA THR A 109 6.13 -15.63 25.54
C THR A 109 6.05 -14.61 24.41
N GLU A 110 5.23 -13.57 24.60
CA GLU A 110 5.05 -12.45 23.68
C GLU A 110 6.38 -11.73 23.40
N GLN A 111 7.14 -11.37 24.44
CA GLN A 111 8.44 -10.71 24.24
C GLN A 111 9.45 -11.63 23.56
N ARG A 112 9.44 -12.95 23.82
CA ARG A 112 10.28 -13.90 23.07
C ARG A 112 9.94 -13.89 21.58
N VAL A 113 8.67 -13.94 21.22
CA VAL A 113 8.21 -13.88 19.82
C VAL A 113 8.66 -12.56 19.17
N ARG A 114 8.46 -11.43 19.84
CA ARG A 114 8.88 -10.11 19.35
C ARG A 114 10.37 -10.04 19.06
N TYR A 115 11.23 -10.36 20.03
CA TYR A 115 12.67 -10.21 19.86
C TYR A 115 13.29 -11.28 18.93
N LEU A 116 12.66 -12.44 18.79
CA LEU A 116 13.00 -13.39 17.72
C LEU A 116 12.64 -12.83 16.34
N ALA A 117 11.48 -12.19 16.20
CA ALA A 117 11.06 -11.52 14.97
C ALA A 117 11.91 -10.29 14.61
N GLU A 118 12.34 -9.49 15.60
CA GLU A 118 13.33 -8.41 15.40
C GLU A 118 14.70 -8.97 14.93
N SER A 119 14.99 -10.23 15.22
CA SER A 119 16.21 -10.94 14.78
C SER A 119 16.02 -11.77 13.50
N GLU A 120 14.86 -11.64 12.84
CA GLU A 120 14.48 -12.43 11.65
C GLU A 120 14.49 -13.96 11.86
N ARG A 121 14.41 -14.43 13.11
CA ARG A 121 14.37 -15.86 13.47
C ARG A 121 12.93 -16.36 13.51
N TYR A 122 12.25 -16.31 12.36
CA TYR A 122 10.80 -16.52 12.26
C TYR A 122 10.36 -17.95 12.61
N ASP A 123 11.15 -18.97 12.27
CA ASP A 123 10.83 -20.37 12.61
C ASP A 123 10.84 -20.59 14.13
N GLU A 124 11.81 -20.00 14.83
CA GLU A 124 11.89 -20.06 16.29
C GLU A 124 10.77 -19.24 16.94
N ALA A 125 10.45 -18.06 16.39
CA ALA A 125 9.32 -17.27 16.83
C ALA A 125 8.00 -18.07 16.71
N LEU A 126 7.82 -18.79 15.60
CA LEU A 126 6.66 -19.66 15.38
C LEU A 126 6.62 -20.83 16.38
N ALA A 127 7.76 -21.46 16.66
CA ALA A 127 7.86 -22.53 17.64
C ALA A 127 7.48 -22.05 19.05
N VAL A 128 7.97 -20.86 19.45
CA VAL A 128 7.60 -20.22 20.71
C VAL A 128 6.12 -19.89 20.76
N ALA A 129 5.57 -19.29 19.69
CA ALA A 129 4.16 -18.94 19.61
C ALA A 129 3.24 -20.17 19.71
N ARG A 130 3.59 -21.29 19.06
CA ARG A 130 2.83 -22.55 19.13
C ARG A 130 2.89 -23.21 20.51
N ALA A 131 3.95 -22.97 21.27
CA ALA A 131 4.09 -23.46 22.65
C ALA A 131 3.41 -22.55 23.69
N CYS A 132 2.83 -21.42 23.27
CA CYS A 132 2.14 -20.48 24.14
C CYS A 132 0.93 -21.14 24.81
N ARG A 133 0.84 -20.97 26.14
CA ARG A 133 -0.26 -21.51 26.95
C ARG A 133 -1.19 -20.42 27.49
N GLY A 134 -0.65 -19.22 27.70
CA GLY A 134 -1.39 -18.01 28.08
C GLY A 134 -1.87 -18.02 29.53
N ASP A 135 -2.32 -16.86 30.02
CA ASP A 135 -2.63 -16.67 31.45
C ASP A 135 -4.02 -17.22 31.90
N GLY A 136 -4.60 -18.21 31.20
CA GLY A 136 -5.85 -18.89 31.60
C GLY A 136 -6.97 -19.01 30.56
N ALA A 137 -8.05 -19.69 30.95
CA ALA A 137 -9.21 -19.99 30.08
C ALA A 137 -9.99 -18.71 29.72
N GLY A 138 -9.92 -18.29 28.45
CA GLY A 138 -10.65 -17.13 27.92
C GLY A 138 -9.83 -16.19 27.03
N ASN A 139 -8.49 -16.30 27.07
CA ASN A 139 -7.57 -15.45 26.30
C ASN A 139 -6.72 -16.25 25.30
N GLY A 140 -7.14 -17.47 24.92
CA GLY A 140 -6.40 -18.34 23.99
C GLY A 140 -6.14 -17.68 22.63
N TRP A 141 -7.03 -16.78 22.20
CA TRP A 141 -6.84 -15.99 20.99
C TRP A 141 -5.54 -15.16 20.99
N ARG A 142 -5.02 -14.76 22.16
CA ARG A 142 -3.75 -14.01 22.26
C ARG A 142 -2.55 -14.87 21.87
N CYS A 143 -2.56 -16.17 22.17
CA CYS A 143 -1.52 -17.08 21.69
C CYS A 143 -1.66 -17.30 20.18
N GLU A 144 -2.89 -17.42 19.67
CA GLU A 144 -3.15 -17.55 18.23
C GLU A 144 -2.68 -16.32 17.44
N THR A 145 -2.83 -15.09 17.96
CA THR A 145 -2.31 -13.90 17.28
C THR A 145 -0.79 -13.92 17.15
N LEU A 146 -0.05 -14.45 18.13
CA LEU A 146 1.41 -14.67 18.02
C LEU A 146 1.76 -15.69 16.93
N VAL A 147 0.96 -16.75 16.79
CA VAL A 147 1.14 -17.75 15.72
C VAL A 147 0.88 -17.12 14.36
N GLY A 148 -0.22 -16.38 14.21
CA GLY A 148 -0.55 -15.64 12.99
C GLY A 148 0.53 -14.62 12.61
N PHE A 149 1.11 -13.94 13.61
CA PHE A 149 2.21 -12.99 13.42
C PHE A 149 3.47 -13.66 12.87
N ALA A 150 3.91 -14.75 13.50
CA ALA A 150 5.08 -15.48 13.03
C ALA A 150 4.87 -16.11 11.63
N LEU A 151 3.67 -16.63 11.35
CA LEU A 151 3.29 -17.14 10.02
C LEU A 151 3.26 -16.04 8.96
N HIS A 152 2.78 -14.84 9.29
CA HIS A 152 2.80 -13.71 8.37
C HIS A 152 4.25 -13.32 8.02
N LEU A 153 5.12 -13.21 9.03
CA LEU A 153 6.53 -12.85 8.82
C LEU A 153 7.32 -13.87 8.01
N SER A 154 6.97 -15.16 8.10
CA SER A 154 7.57 -16.22 7.27
C SER A 154 6.97 -16.31 5.86
N GLY A 155 5.98 -15.47 5.53
CA GLY A 155 5.30 -15.47 4.23
C GLY A 155 4.22 -16.55 4.07
N ALA A 156 3.84 -17.25 5.15
CA ALA A 156 2.78 -18.25 5.16
C ALA A 156 1.39 -17.59 5.29
N TYR A 157 1.04 -16.69 4.35
CA TYR A 157 -0.12 -15.80 4.45
C TYR A 157 -1.47 -16.52 4.57
N LEU A 158 -1.68 -17.63 3.87
CA LEU A 158 -2.93 -18.41 3.97
C LEU A 158 -3.11 -19.03 5.36
N GLU A 159 -2.03 -19.56 5.94
CA GLU A 159 -2.06 -20.12 7.29
C GLU A 159 -2.26 -18.99 8.32
N ALA A 160 -1.54 -17.88 8.16
CA ALA A 160 -1.70 -16.70 9.00
C ALA A 160 -3.15 -16.19 8.98
N GLU A 161 -3.78 -16.09 7.81
CA GLU A 161 -5.17 -15.68 7.67
C GLU A 161 -6.13 -16.60 8.42
N ARG A 162 -5.99 -17.93 8.26
CA ARG A 162 -6.80 -18.91 8.99
C ARG A 162 -6.61 -18.80 10.50
N THR A 163 -5.37 -18.62 10.95
CA THR A 163 -5.06 -18.46 12.38
C THR A 163 -5.66 -17.17 12.94
N TYR A 164 -5.54 -16.05 12.23
CA TYR A 164 -6.15 -14.80 12.67
C TYR A 164 -7.68 -14.87 12.65
N ASP A 165 -8.28 -15.53 11.67
CA ASP A 165 -9.74 -15.73 11.63
C ASP A 165 -10.23 -16.56 12.81
N SER A 166 -9.50 -17.61 13.20
CA SER A 166 -9.73 -18.35 14.44
C SER A 166 -9.60 -17.45 15.68
N ALA A 167 -8.51 -16.69 15.79
CA ALA A 167 -8.27 -15.83 16.94
C ALA A 167 -9.39 -14.78 17.10
N ILE A 168 -9.76 -14.11 16.00
CA ILE A 168 -10.82 -13.10 15.97
C ILE A 168 -12.19 -13.72 16.26
N ALA A 169 -12.45 -14.97 15.86
CA ALA A 169 -13.70 -15.64 16.19
C ALA A 169 -13.91 -15.81 17.71
N HIS A 170 -12.82 -16.04 18.45
CA HIS A 170 -12.80 -16.19 19.91
C HIS A 170 -12.74 -14.88 20.71
N MET A 171 -12.60 -13.72 20.04
CA MET A 171 -12.59 -12.42 20.70
C MET A 171 -13.99 -11.98 21.16
N GLY A 172 -14.03 -11.22 22.26
CA GLY A 172 -15.22 -10.47 22.66
C GLY A 172 -15.66 -9.45 21.60
N PRO A 173 -16.91 -8.96 21.63
CA PRO A 173 -17.42 -8.04 20.61
C PRO A 173 -16.60 -6.75 20.45
N MET A 174 -16.12 -6.18 21.56
CA MET A 174 -15.32 -4.95 21.54
C MET A 174 -13.95 -5.20 20.92
N GLU A 175 -13.26 -6.27 21.33
CA GLU A 175 -11.96 -6.65 20.76
C GLU A 175 -12.08 -6.98 19.28
N LYS A 176 -13.08 -7.78 18.89
CA LYS A 176 -13.35 -8.11 17.49
C LYS A 176 -13.55 -6.85 16.64
N CYS A 177 -14.27 -5.85 17.16
CA CYS A 177 -14.45 -4.58 16.46
C CYS A 177 -13.16 -3.79 16.31
N ALA A 178 -12.36 -3.68 17.38
CA ALA A 178 -11.08 -2.98 17.34
C ALA A 178 -10.10 -3.65 16.35
N TRP A 179 -10.05 -4.98 16.35
CA TRP A 179 -9.19 -5.76 15.45
C TRP A 179 -9.64 -5.72 13.99
N ARG A 180 -10.92 -5.48 13.69
CA ARG A 180 -11.43 -5.37 12.32
C ARG A 180 -11.52 -3.93 11.80
N ASP A 181 -11.21 -2.93 12.62
CA ASP A 181 -11.32 -1.53 12.24
C ASP A 181 -10.19 -1.10 11.30
N MET A 182 -10.48 -0.90 10.02
CA MET A 182 -9.49 -0.43 9.05
C MET A 182 -9.48 1.09 8.86
N SER A 183 -10.21 1.87 9.68
CA SER A 183 -10.42 3.31 9.48
C SER A 183 -9.13 4.11 9.27
N LEU A 184 -8.03 3.70 9.93
CA LEU A 184 -6.72 4.36 9.84
C LEU A 184 -6.03 4.16 8.49
N LEU A 185 -6.44 3.16 7.71
CA LEU A 185 -5.84 2.82 6.42
C LEU A 185 -6.57 3.47 5.23
N LEU A 186 -7.76 4.03 5.47
CA LEU A 186 -8.66 4.54 4.45
C LEU A 186 -8.45 6.03 4.22
N ASP A 187 -8.58 6.48 2.98
CA ASP A 187 -8.72 7.91 2.67
C ASP A 187 -10.07 8.48 3.14
N GLU A 188 -10.27 9.80 3.04
CA GLU A 188 -11.49 10.45 3.52
C GLU A 188 -12.77 9.90 2.87
N VAL A 189 -12.73 9.58 1.57
CA VAL A 189 -13.88 9.08 0.82
C VAL A 189 -14.26 7.68 1.29
N ALA A 190 -13.31 6.75 1.32
CA ALA A 190 -13.54 5.39 1.76
C ALA A 190 -13.89 5.33 3.25
N ARG A 191 -13.26 6.17 4.08
CA ARG A 191 -13.51 6.22 5.52
C ARG A 191 -14.93 6.71 5.83
N ALA A 192 -15.45 7.68 5.08
CA ALA A 192 -16.82 8.15 5.25
C ALA A 192 -17.83 7.03 4.98
N GLN A 193 -17.63 6.25 3.91
CA GLN A 193 -18.47 5.09 3.60
C GLN A 193 -18.36 3.99 4.67
N TYR A 194 -17.14 3.66 5.08
CA TYR A 194 -16.90 2.64 6.09
C TYR A 194 -17.52 2.98 7.45
N ARG A 195 -17.54 4.26 7.82
CA ARG A 195 -18.16 4.74 9.07
C ARG A 195 -19.67 4.92 9.00
N ALA A 196 -20.27 4.85 7.80
CA ALA A 196 -21.72 4.89 7.64
C ALA A 196 -22.40 3.65 8.23
N THR A 197 -21.69 2.53 8.31
CA THR A 197 -22.16 1.28 8.93
C THR A 197 -21.42 1.01 10.25
N ARG A 198 -22.12 0.38 11.20
CA ARG A 198 -21.55 0.07 12.53
C ARG A 198 -20.77 -1.24 12.49
N CYS A 199 -19.84 -1.42 13.43
CA CYS A 199 -19.21 -2.71 13.61
C CYS A 199 -20.27 -3.78 13.95
N GLY A 200 -20.11 -4.99 13.38
CA GLY A 200 -21.07 -6.09 13.51
C GLY A 200 -22.19 -6.06 12.46
N ASP A 201 -22.31 -4.99 11.67
CA ASP A 201 -23.20 -4.96 10.51
C ASP A 201 -22.64 -5.84 9.38
N PRO A 202 -23.40 -6.83 8.84
CA PRO A 202 -22.97 -7.63 7.71
C PRO A 202 -22.53 -6.80 6.49
N ALA A 203 -23.13 -5.63 6.26
CA ALA A 203 -22.74 -4.74 5.18
C ALA A 203 -21.33 -4.17 5.38
N ARG A 204 -20.93 -3.89 6.62
CA ARG A 204 -19.57 -3.44 6.94
C ARG A 204 -18.55 -4.56 6.73
N ASP A 205 -18.89 -5.78 7.13
CA ASP A 205 -18.03 -6.95 6.96
C ASP A 205 -17.83 -7.29 5.47
N GLN A 206 -18.88 -7.20 4.65
CA GLN A 206 -18.79 -7.40 3.19
C GLN A 206 -17.93 -6.32 2.53
N TRP A 207 -18.15 -5.04 2.89
CA TRP A 207 -17.35 -3.94 2.38
C TRP A 207 -15.87 -4.11 2.77
N ALA A 208 -15.60 -4.47 4.03
CA ALA A 208 -14.25 -4.73 4.53
C ALA A 208 -13.58 -5.90 3.79
N ALA A 209 -14.29 -7.01 3.58
CA ALA A 209 -13.77 -8.17 2.86
C ALA A 209 -13.40 -7.82 1.41
N ARG A 210 -14.27 -7.04 0.72
CA ARG A 210 -13.97 -6.55 -0.63
C ARG A 210 -12.75 -5.63 -0.63
N THR A 211 -12.68 -4.67 0.28
CA THR A 211 -11.53 -3.76 0.42
C THR A 211 -10.23 -4.52 0.66
N TRP A 212 -10.22 -5.48 1.59
CA TRP A 212 -9.06 -6.33 1.84
C TRP A 212 -8.65 -7.12 0.61
N SER A 213 -9.61 -7.62 -0.16
CA SER A 213 -9.30 -8.41 -1.34
C SER A 213 -8.71 -7.55 -2.45
N LEU A 214 -9.19 -6.32 -2.64
CA LEU A 214 -8.63 -5.34 -3.59
C LEU A 214 -7.25 -4.81 -3.16
N ALA A 215 -6.98 -4.77 -1.85
CA ALA A 215 -5.73 -4.29 -1.28
C ALA A 215 -4.54 -5.23 -1.46
N ARG A 216 -4.78 -6.49 -1.84
CA ARG A 216 -3.72 -7.49 -1.98
C ARG A 216 -2.70 -7.10 -3.04
N THR A 217 -1.42 -7.29 -2.73
CA THR A 217 -0.35 -6.97 -3.68
C THR A 217 -0.42 -7.90 -4.89
N LEU A 218 -0.59 -9.19 -4.65
CA LEU A 218 -0.80 -10.23 -5.65
C LEU A 218 -2.18 -10.86 -5.46
N TYR A 219 -2.96 -10.88 -6.53
CA TYR A 219 -4.14 -11.71 -6.58
C TYR A 219 -3.69 -13.16 -6.65
N SER A 220 -2.83 -13.61 -7.56
CA SER A 220 -2.44 -15.03 -7.67
C SER A 220 -1.93 -15.75 -6.40
N MET A 221 -1.45 -15.02 -5.40
CA MET A 221 -0.97 -15.57 -4.12
C MET A 221 -2.10 -16.22 -3.29
N PRO A 222 -1.88 -17.35 -2.61
CA PRO A 222 -2.84 -17.85 -1.63
C PRO A 222 -2.81 -17.03 -0.34
N GLY A 223 -3.99 -16.69 0.19
CA GLY A 223 -4.16 -15.87 1.39
C GLY A 223 -4.09 -14.36 1.13
N ASN A 224 -4.53 -13.59 2.12
CA ASN A 224 -4.56 -12.13 2.06
C ASN A 224 -3.37 -11.50 2.82
N ASP A 225 -2.31 -11.20 2.09
CA ASP A 225 -1.09 -10.58 2.62
C ASP A 225 -1.37 -9.23 3.29
N SER A 226 -2.15 -8.36 2.63
CA SER A 226 -2.48 -7.04 3.15
C SER A 226 -3.30 -7.10 4.45
N ARG A 227 -4.25 -8.03 4.55
CA ARG A 227 -5.07 -8.22 5.76
C ARG A 227 -4.25 -8.81 6.91
N THR A 228 -3.42 -9.83 6.61
CA THR A 228 -2.56 -10.44 7.63
C THR A 228 -1.46 -9.50 8.11
N GLU A 229 -0.96 -8.60 7.26
CA GLU A 229 -0.07 -7.50 7.67
C GLU A 229 -0.75 -6.60 8.70
N TYR A 230 -2.04 -6.28 8.51
CA TYR A 230 -2.75 -5.41 9.44
C TYR A 230 -2.88 -6.07 10.81
N PHE A 231 -3.21 -7.36 10.82
CA PHE A 231 -3.26 -8.14 12.05
C PHE A 231 -1.88 -8.36 12.67
N ALA A 232 -0.82 -8.45 11.85
CA ALA A 232 0.55 -8.51 12.34
C ALA A 232 0.95 -7.19 13.03
N ARG A 233 0.60 -6.04 12.44
CA ARG A 233 0.76 -4.71 13.06
C ARG A 233 -0.04 -4.57 14.35
N MET A 234 -1.28 -5.05 14.37
CA MET A 234 -2.10 -5.08 15.59
C MET A 234 -1.44 -5.94 16.68
N THR A 235 -0.89 -7.10 16.30
CA THR A 235 -0.15 -7.98 17.22
C THR A 235 1.09 -7.28 17.74
N MET A 236 1.91 -6.68 16.87
CA MET A 236 3.09 -5.91 17.28
C MET A 236 2.73 -4.73 18.21
N ALA A 237 1.65 -4.01 17.93
CA ALA A 237 1.16 -2.94 18.79
C ALA A 237 0.78 -3.46 20.19
N GLN A 238 0.26 -4.69 20.32
CA GLN A 238 0.03 -5.32 21.62
C GLN A 238 1.35 -5.62 22.34
N MET A 239 2.33 -6.19 21.64
CA MET A 239 3.64 -6.57 22.23
C MET A 239 4.44 -5.36 22.73
N ILE A 240 4.17 -4.17 22.21
CA ILE A 240 4.86 -2.93 22.59
C ILE A 240 4.07 -2.17 23.68
N ALA A 241 2.75 -2.33 23.76
CA ALA A 241 1.89 -1.52 24.62
C ALA A 241 2.29 -1.55 26.11
N ASP A 242 2.74 -2.69 26.62
CA ASP A 242 3.18 -2.87 28.01
C ASP A 242 4.68 -3.21 28.13
N ALA A 243 5.43 -3.06 27.04
CA ALA A 243 6.88 -3.20 26.95
C ALA A 243 7.43 -2.25 25.88
N PRO A 244 7.46 -0.92 26.16
CA PRO A 244 7.97 0.05 25.20
C PRO A 244 9.35 -0.35 24.66
N GLY A 245 9.55 -0.15 23.36
CA GLY A 245 10.81 -0.46 22.68
C GLY A 245 11.81 0.68 22.72
N ALA A 246 12.52 0.88 21.61
CA ALA A 246 13.57 1.90 21.48
C ALA A 246 13.07 3.35 21.74
N PHE A 247 11.77 3.60 21.54
CA PHE A 247 11.15 4.87 21.89
C PHE A 247 10.85 4.91 23.39
N GLN A 248 11.66 5.64 24.16
CA GLN A 248 11.60 5.67 25.63
C GLN A 248 10.32 6.31 26.22
N LYS A 249 9.57 7.10 25.45
CA LYS A 249 8.44 7.90 25.96
C LYS A 249 7.11 7.13 26.04
N GLY A 250 7.16 5.80 25.98
CA GLY A 250 5.98 4.92 25.97
C GLY A 250 5.48 4.62 24.56
N PHE A 251 4.35 3.92 24.46
CA PHE A 251 3.64 3.65 23.21
C PHE A 251 2.23 4.23 23.31
N ASN A 252 2.07 5.48 22.86
CA ASN A 252 0.81 6.21 22.91
C ASN A 252 -0.06 5.96 21.67
N GLU A 253 -1.26 6.58 21.62
CA GLU A 253 -2.17 6.40 20.49
C GLU A 253 -1.60 6.93 19.17
N ASP A 254 -0.80 8.01 19.20
CA ASP A 254 -0.14 8.53 17.99
C ASP A 254 0.90 7.54 17.44
N GLU A 255 1.64 6.86 18.32
CA GLU A 255 2.62 5.82 17.96
C GLU A 255 1.93 4.55 17.47
N ARG A 256 0.80 4.20 18.08
CA ARG A 256 -0.07 3.11 17.62
C ARG A 256 -0.61 3.41 16.22
N GLU A 257 -1.14 4.61 15.98
CA GLU A 257 -1.64 5.00 14.66
C GLU A 257 -0.51 4.96 13.62
N THR A 258 0.67 5.50 13.95
CA THR A 258 1.84 5.47 13.07
C THR A 258 2.22 4.04 12.71
N LEU A 259 2.29 3.14 13.71
CA LEU A 259 2.61 1.72 13.50
C LEU A 259 1.58 1.04 12.61
N LEU A 260 0.27 1.24 12.86
CA LEU A 260 -0.78 0.62 12.07
C LEU A 260 -0.78 1.14 10.62
N ARG A 261 -0.50 2.43 10.40
CA ARG A 261 -0.49 3.05 9.06
C ARG A 261 0.77 2.73 8.26
N PHE A 262 1.95 2.73 8.87
CA PHE A 262 3.22 2.69 8.14
C PHE A 262 4.08 1.46 8.45
N GLY A 263 3.78 0.73 9.52
CA GLY A 263 4.53 -0.44 9.97
C GLY A 263 5.36 -0.11 11.21
N TRP A 264 5.99 -1.14 11.79
CA TRP A 264 6.96 -0.93 12.87
C TRP A 264 8.38 -0.75 12.29
N PRO A 265 9.25 0.00 12.99
CA PRO A 265 10.63 0.16 12.55
C PRO A 265 11.39 -1.18 12.46
N ARG A 266 12.18 -1.33 11.40
CA ARG A 266 13.11 -2.45 11.14
C ARG A 266 14.56 -2.07 11.43
N SER A 267 14.86 -0.77 11.50
CA SER A 267 16.16 -0.25 11.90
C SER A 267 16.00 1.01 12.75
N TRP A 268 17.02 1.27 13.57
CA TRP A 268 17.04 2.39 14.51
C TRP A 268 18.37 3.13 14.47
N ALA A 269 18.32 4.44 14.68
CA ALA A 269 19.49 5.28 14.85
C ALA A 269 19.20 6.40 15.86
N ALA A 270 20.26 6.98 16.40
CA ALA A 270 20.18 8.14 17.29
C ALA A 270 20.54 9.41 16.52
N GLU A 271 19.70 10.44 16.64
CA GLU A 271 19.96 11.76 16.09
C GLU A 271 20.25 12.76 17.22
N PHE A 272 21.32 13.52 17.07
CA PHE A 272 21.62 14.62 17.98
C PHE A 272 20.68 15.79 17.67
N VAL A 273 19.87 16.14 18.66
CA VAL A 273 19.00 17.31 18.62
C VAL A 273 19.63 18.36 19.53
N LEU A 274 19.70 19.61 19.04
CA LEU A 274 20.23 20.70 19.86
C LEU A 274 19.44 20.77 21.19
N PRO A 275 20.13 20.91 22.33
CA PRO A 275 19.51 20.93 23.67
C PRO A 275 18.70 22.21 23.93
N PHE A 276 18.48 23.02 22.89
CA PHE A 276 17.70 24.24 22.92
C PHE A 276 16.91 24.41 21.61
N THR A 277 15.78 25.09 21.69
CA THR A 277 15.06 25.62 20.53
C THR A 277 15.44 27.09 20.32
N VAL A 278 15.62 27.49 19.07
CA VAL A 278 15.91 28.88 18.69
C VAL A 278 14.59 29.57 18.38
N ALA A 279 14.13 30.44 19.28
CA ALA A 279 12.98 31.30 19.04
C ALA A 279 13.46 32.70 18.63
N LEU A 280 12.85 33.29 17.60
CA LEU A 280 12.99 34.72 17.36
C LEU A 280 12.20 35.44 18.45
N ALA A 281 12.87 36.35 19.17
CA ALA A 281 12.20 37.16 20.18
C ALA A 281 11.16 38.05 19.49
N ASP A 282 9.93 38.06 20.01
CA ASP A 282 8.89 38.99 19.56
C ASP A 282 9.43 40.42 19.66
N THR A 283 9.70 41.08 18.53
CA THR A 283 10.17 42.47 18.48
C THR A 283 9.05 43.48 18.82
N ASN A 284 7.95 43.03 19.42
CA ASN A 284 6.74 43.84 19.60
C ASN A 284 6.66 44.61 20.93
N SER A 285 7.77 44.79 21.66
CA SER A 285 7.78 45.48 22.95
C SER A 285 8.57 46.79 23.02
N ILE A 286 9.01 47.37 21.90
CA ILE A 286 9.65 48.70 21.91
C ILE A 286 9.21 49.54 20.70
N ILE A 287 7.98 50.06 20.72
CA ILE A 287 7.63 51.29 20.01
C ILE A 287 6.75 52.15 20.95
N PRO A 288 7.15 53.37 21.33
CA PRO A 288 6.27 54.26 22.08
C PRO A 288 5.10 54.68 21.18
N LYS A 289 3.87 54.43 21.63
CA LYS A 289 2.64 54.82 20.93
C LYS A 289 2.62 56.35 20.72
N SER A 290 2.70 56.79 19.48
CA SER A 290 2.24 58.12 19.07
C SER A 290 0.78 58.03 18.58
N PRO A 291 -0.08 59.02 18.88
CA PRO A 291 -1.49 58.95 18.55
C PRO A 291 -1.76 59.38 17.12
N GLY A 292 -2.60 58.60 16.42
CA GLY A 292 -3.29 59.02 15.21
C GLY A 292 -2.58 58.68 13.89
N SER A 293 -3.04 57.61 13.24
CA SER A 293 -3.12 57.52 11.78
C SER A 293 -3.86 56.24 11.39
N THR A 294 -5.06 56.43 10.86
CA THR A 294 -5.87 55.40 10.22
C THR A 294 -5.35 55.19 8.80
N ILE A 295 -4.69 54.06 8.53
CA ILE A 295 -4.42 53.64 7.15
C ILE A 295 -4.82 52.16 7.02
N GLY A 296 -5.93 51.95 6.30
CA GLY A 296 -6.41 50.63 5.94
C GLY A 296 -5.48 49.97 4.92
N VAL A 297 -5.09 48.73 5.19
CA VAL A 297 -4.47 47.85 4.19
C VAL A 297 -5.34 46.60 4.06
N LYS A 298 -6.00 46.49 2.90
CA LYS A 298 -6.69 45.28 2.43
C LYS A 298 -5.65 44.18 2.18
N GLY A 299 -5.59 43.18 3.06
CA GLY A 299 -4.88 41.93 2.81
C GLY A 299 -5.84 40.84 2.32
N LYS A 300 -5.74 40.48 1.04
CA LYS A 300 -6.45 39.33 0.44
C LYS A 300 -5.99 38.04 1.15
N GLY A 301 -6.89 37.40 1.90
CA GLY A 301 -6.70 36.02 2.33
C GLY A 301 -6.74 35.08 1.13
N LYS A 302 -5.60 34.51 0.75
CA LYS A 302 -5.60 33.30 -0.07
C LYS A 302 -6.04 32.15 0.83
N GLY A 303 -7.24 31.65 0.60
CA GLY A 303 -7.72 30.41 1.22
C GLY A 303 -6.77 29.28 0.87
N GLY A 304 -6.29 28.58 1.89
CA GLY A 304 -5.61 27.31 1.71
C GLY A 304 -6.55 26.32 1.03
N THR A 305 -6.09 25.72 -0.05
CA THR A 305 -6.74 24.59 -0.72
C THR A 305 -6.84 23.41 0.26
N PRO A 306 -7.96 22.66 0.28
CA PRO A 306 -8.02 21.38 0.99
C PRO A 306 -7.00 20.41 0.41
N MET A 307 -6.25 19.72 1.27
CA MET A 307 -5.33 18.66 0.86
C MET A 307 -6.11 17.43 0.38
N GLY A 308 -5.70 16.86 -0.75
CA GLY A 308 -6.35 15.72 -1.39
C GLY A 308 -6.80 15.97 -2.84
N SER A 309 -6.17 16.88 -3.58
CA SER A 309 -6.48 17.07 -4.99
C SER A 309 -6.02 15.85 -5.80
N TYR A 310 -6.99 15.10 -6.32
CA TYR A 310 -6.83 14.16 -7.42
C TYR A 310 -6.04 14.80 -8.58
N PRO A 311 -5.34 14.00 -9.41
CA PRO A 311 -4.73 14.53 -10.63
C PRO A 311 -5.77 15.31 -11.47
N PRO A 312 -5.37 16.44 -12.08
CA PRO A 312 -6.29 17.24 -12.89
C PRO A 312 -6.82 16.41 -14.06
N GLY A 313 -8.15 16.26 -14.16
CA GLY A 313 -8.82 15.55 -15.26
C GLY A 313 -10.02 14.67 -14.88
N VAL A 314 -10.22 14.34 -13.59
CA VAL A 314 -11.31 13.46 -13.15
C VAL A 314 -12.57 14.27 -12.79
N LYS A 315 -13.62 14.17 -13.61
CA LYS A 315 -14.93 14.78 -13.32
C LYS A 315 -15.64 13.97 -12.22
N ILE A 316 -15.84 14.57 -11.04
CA ILE A 316 -16.66 14.03 -9.95
C ILE A 316 -18.14 14.25 -10.30
N PRO A 317 -19.03 13.24 -10.21
CA PRO A 317 -20.46 13.42 -10.45
C PRO A 317 -21.09 14.40 -9.45
N ALA A 318 -21.84 15.37 -9.95
CA ALA A 318 -22.54 16.35 -9.12
C ALA A 318 -23.82 15.74 -8.54
N ASN A 319 -23.76 15.22 -7.31
CA ASN A 319 -24.91 15.08 -6.40
C ASN A 319 -24.44 14.66 -4.98
N MET A 320 -23.96 15.62 -4.18
CA MET A 320 -23.81 15.47 -2.73
C MET A 320 -24.27 16.75 -2.01
N PRO A 321 -25.08 16.66 -0.94
CA PRO A 321 -25.47 17.82 -0.15
C PRO A 321 -24.33 18.32 0.75
N PRO A 322 -24.29 19.62 1.08
CA PRO A 322 -23.20 20.23 1.86
C PRO A 322 -23.27 19.81 3.34
N LEU A 323 -22.12 19.45 3.91
CA LEU A 323 -21.94 19.14 5.33
C LEU A 323 -21.85 20.45 6.14
N THR A 324 -22.73 20.61 7.12
CA THR A 324 -22.73 21.72 8.08
C THR A 324 -21.72 21.46 9.22
N ARG A 325 -21.05 22.53 9.65
CA ARG A 325 -20.04 22.54 10.72
C ARG A 325 -20.73 22.53 12.10
N PRO A 326 -20.22 21.79 13.11
CA PRO A 326 -20.70 21.92 14.50
C PRO A 326 -20.13 23.18 15.19
N PRO A 327 -20.80 23.72 16.23
CA PRO A 327 -20.40 24.97 16.92
C PRO A 327 -19.31 24.80 17.98
N ASP A 328 -18.54 25.88 18.17
CA ASP A 328 -17.38 26.03 19.07
C ASP A 328 -17.70 26.01 20.58
N ILE A 329 -16.75 25.51 21.39
CA ILE A 329 -16.75 25.55 22.87
C ILE A 329 -15.78 26.64 23.36
N PRO A 330 -16.16 27.51 24.32
CA PRO A 330 -15.30 28.62 24.76
C PRO A 330 -14.25 28.20 25.81
N LYS A 331 -13.02 28.73 25.69
CA LYS A 331 -11.94 28.62 26.70
C LYS A 331 -11.86 29.90 27.54
N GLY A 332 -11.93 29.77 28.87
CA GLY A 332 -11.62 30.84 29.83
C GLY A 332 -10.21 30.70 30.42
N PRO A 333 -9.59 31.78 30.94
CA PRO A 333 -8.22 31.77 31.45
C PRO A 333 -8.14 31.54 32.98
N LEU A 334 -7.02 30.99 33.45
CA LEU A 334 -6.64 30.97 34.88
C LEU A 334 -5.33 31.75 35.11
N PRO A 335 -5.13 32.39 36.28
CA PRO A 335 -4.09 33.39 36.49
C PRO A 335 -2.85 32.89 37.25
N GLY A 336 -1.71 33.57 37.03
CA GLY A 336 -0.81 34.02 38.09
C GLY A 336 0.38 33.15 38.50
N ASN A 337 1.59 33.58 38.11
CA ASN A 337 2.90 33.15 38.62
C ASN A 337 3.15 33.55 40.08
N ALA A 338 4.01 32.79 40.79
CA ALA A 338 4.86 33.34 41.85
C ALA A 338 6.14 32.49 42.09
N GLY A 339 7.31 33.16 42.08
CA GLY A 339 8.43 32.89 42.98
C GLY A 339 9.58 31.99 42.47
N GLY A 340 10.67 32.61 42.01
CA GLY A 340 11.97 31.96 41.78
C GLY A 340 12.97 32.19 42.92
N ALA A 341 14.01 31.34 42.96
CA ALA A 341 15.29 31.59 43.65
C ALA A 341 16.42 31.57 42.60
N PRO A 342 17.49 32.37 42.74
CA PRO A 342 18.47 32.59 41.68
C PRO A 342 19.57 31.52 41.66
N ASP A 343 19.74 30.82 40.53
CA ASP A 343 20.90 29.96 40.26
C ASP A 343 22.04 30.79 39.65
N SER A 344 23.24 30.58 40.18
CA SER A 344 24.44 31.37 39.93
C SER A 344 25.33 30.64 38.92
N ARG A 345 25.05 30.84 37.63
CA ARG A 345 25.91 30.35 36.54
C ARG A 345 26.26 31.47 35.56
N PRO A 346 27.49 31.48 35.01
CA PRO A 346 27.96 32.55 34.12
C PRO A 346 27.13 32.59 32.82
N GLN A 347 26.61 33.78 32.49
CA GLN A 347 25.82 34.02 31.27
C GLN A 347 26.73 34.09 30.04
N LEU A 348 26.46 33.23 29.05
CA LEU A 348 27.00 33.33 27.70
C LEU A 348 26.50 34.62 27.01
N PRO A 349 27.26 35.21 26.05
CA PRO A 349 26.89 36.45 25.39
C PRO A 349 25.54 36.31 24.64
N ARG A 350 24.56 37.17 24.97
CA ARG A 350 23.26 37.20 24.29
C ARG A 350 23.40 37.87 22.93
N LEU A 351 23.13 37.13 21.86
CA LEU A 351 22.87 37.71 20.53
C LEU A 351 21.50 38.42 20.56
N PRO A 352 21.38 39.69 20.11
CA PRO A 352 20.11 40.40 20.13
C PRO A 352 19.06 39.71 19.24
N GLY A 353 17.88 39.41 19.78
CA GLY A 353 16.73 38.91 19.02
C GLY A 353 16.58 37.38 18.94
N VAL A 354 17.47 36.61 19.55
CA VAL A 354 17.40 35.14 19.59
C VAL A 354 17.26 34.65 21.03
N GLU A 355 16.15 33.99 21.35
CA GLU A 355 15.94 33.31 22.64
C GLU A 355 16.23 31.82 22.47
N LEU A 356 17.20 31.30 23.23
CA LEU A 356 17.46 29.86 23.31
C LEU A 356 16.64 29.28 24.46
N LYS A 357 15.61 28.49 24.15
CA LYS A 357 14.79 27.81 25.17
C LYS A 357 15.32 26.39 25.38
N PRO A 358 15.81 26.04 26.59
CA PRO A 358 16.28 24.69 26.90
C PRO A 358 15.18 23.65 26.61
N ARG A 359 15.57 22.48 26.10
CA ARG A 359 14.69 21.31 26.04
C ARG A 359 14.80 20.49 27.31
N ASP A 360 13.72 19.81 27.69
CA ASP A 360 13.68 18.86 28.81
C ASP A 360 14.24 17.46 28.45
N ASP A 361 14.68 17.24 27.20
CA ASP A 361 15.26 15.99 26.72
C ASP A 361 16.80 15.98 26.76
N ASP A 362 17.40 14.79 26.75
CA ASP A 362 18.84 14.54 26.77
C ASP A 362 19.55 14.95 25.46
N GLY A 363 18.86 15.65 24.56
CA GLY A 363 19.35 16.03 23.23
C GLY A 363 19.47 14.86 22.26
N ILE A 364 18.91 13.68 22.58
CA ILE A 364 18.92 12.51 21.69
C ILE A 364 17.50 12.20 21.23
N SER A 365 17.28 12.18 19.92
CA SER A 365 16.04 11.69 19.32
C SER A 365 16.29 10.36 18.63
N ILE A 366 15.48 9.35 18.96
CA ILE A 366 15.52 8.08 18.22
C ILE A 366 14.80 8.24 16.88
N VAL A 367 15.43 7.75 15.83
CA VAL A 367 14.89 7.62 14.48
C VAL A 367 14.67 6.14 14.23
N GLY A 368 13.42 5.75 13.99
CA GLY A 368 13.10 4.43 13.45
C GLY A 368 12.86 4.55 11.95
N MET A 369 13.22 3.52 11.20
CA MET A 369 12.75 3.37 9.83
C MET A 369 12.02 2.06 9.64
N GLU A 370 10.83 2.16 9.05
CA GLU A 370 10.01 1.05 8.62
C GLU A 370 10.63 0.32 7.42
N ALA A 371 10.03 -0.83 7.05
CA ALA A 371 10.46 -1.55 5.86
C ALA A 371 10.24 -0.71 4.58
N VAL A 372 11.26 -0.65 3.72
CA VAL A 372 11.24 0.04 2.43
C VAL A 372 11.72 -0.88 1.29
N PRO A 373 11.27 -0.66 0.04
CA PRO A 373 10.23 0.29 -0.35
C PRO A 373 8.85 -0.17 0.13
N ALA A 374 7.98 0.80 0.43
CA ALA A 374 6.60 0.55 0.84
C ALA A 374 5.64 1.09 -0.22
N TYR A 375 4.53 0.43 -0.48
CA TYR A 375 3.54 0.88 -1.46
C TYR A 375 2.27 1.30 -0.76
N ARG A 376 1.37 2.00 -1.47
CA ARG A 376 0.04 2.31 -0.95
C ARG A 376 -0.62 1.05 -0.42
N TYR A 377 -1.11 1.11 0.82
CA TYR A 377 -1.65 -0.06 1.50
C TYR A 377 -3.07 -0.41 1.00
N ILE A 378 -3.99 0.55 1.03
CA ILE A 378 -5.36 0.39 0.53
C ILE A 378 -5.55 1.24 -0.74
N PRO A 379 -6.16 0.72 -1.83
CA PRO A 379 -6.50 1.52 -2.99
C PRO A 379 -7.32 2.78 -2.62
N ALA A 380 -7.22 3.83 -3.43
CA ALA A 380 -8.01 5.04 -3.17
C ALA A 380 -9.51 4.75 -3.21
N GLY A 381 -10.30 5.52 -2.48
CA GLY A 381 -11.74 5.33 -2.33
C GLY A 381 -12.50 5.31 -3.65
N TYR A 382 -12.09 6.11 -4.64
CA TYR A 382 -12.70 6.07 -5.98
C TYR A 382 -12.45 4.74 -6.72
N VAL A 383 -11.28 4.11 -6.50
CA VAL A 383 -10.95 2.78 -7.04
C VAL A 383 -11.74 1.70 -6.31
N LEU A 384 -11.90 1.82 -4.99
CA LEU A 384 -12.75 0.89 -4.22
C LEU A 384 -14.21 0.96 -4.67
N ASN A 385 -14.70 2.14 -5.04
CA ASN A 385 -16.07 2.31 -5.53
C ASN A 385 -16.29 1.63 -6.87
N ASP A 386 -15.41 1.87 -7.84
CA ASP A 386 -15.55 1.36 -9.20
C ASP A 386 -14.22 0.81 -9.76
N PRO A 387 -13.79 -0.38 -9.29
CA PRO A 387 -12.49 -0.93 -9.66
C PRO A 387 -12.39 -1.30 -11.14
N VAL A 388 -13.53 -1.56 -11.80
CA VAL A 388 -13.59 -1.94 -13.23
C VAL A 388 -13.56 -0.75 -14.17
N ARG A 389 -13.65 0.48 -13.65
CA ARG A 389 -13.41 1.71 -14.42
C ARG A 389 -12.06 2.35 -14.14
N ALA A 390 -11.33 1.84 -13.16
CA ALA A 390 -10.01 2.34 -12.80
C ALA A 390 -8.96 1.85 -13.80
N ASP A 391 -8.17 2.78 -14.34
CA ASP A 391 -7.04 2.51 -15.23
C ASP A 391 -5.80 2.05 -14.46
N SER A 392 -4.73 1.70 -15.19
CA SER A 392 -3.49 1.20 -14.59
C SER A 392 -2.81 2.21 -13.67
N THR A 393 -3.00 3.52 -13.89
CA THR A 393 -2.41 4.59 -13.07
C THR A 393 -3.08 4.71 -11.71
N ALA A 394 -4.39 4.43 -11.65
CA ALA A 394 -5.14 4.38 -10.41
C ALA A 394 -4.69 3.22 -9.49
N TRP A 395 -4.20 2.13 -10.09
CA TRP A 395 -3.63 0.96 -9.41
C TRP A 395 -2.09 0.97 -9.31
N TRP A 396 -1.46 2.00 -9.86
CA TRP A 396 -0.01 2.18 -9.86
C TRP A 396 0.53 2.38 -8.44
N GLN A 397 1.85 2.22 -8.29
CA GLN A 397 2.60 2.55 -7.08
C GLN A 397 2.47 4.04 -6.82
N GLN A 398 1.42 4.44 -6.10
CA GLN A 398 1.23 5.84 -5.79
C GLN A 398 2.33 6.28 -4.84
N LEU A 399 3.17 7.16 -5.36
CA LEU A 399 4.13 7.91 -4.57
C LEU A 399 3.36 8.83 -3.61
N PRO A 400 3.95 9.16 -2.46
CA PRO A 400 3.31 10.00 -1.46
C PRO A 400 2.77 11.34 -2.00
N PRO A 401 1.76 11.94 -1.34
CA PRO A 401 1.18 11.57 -0.04
C PRO A 401 0.22 10.37 -0.10
N VAL A 402 0.29 9.51 0.91
CA VAL A 402 -0.54 8.30 1.06
C VAL A 402 -0.92 8.06 2.52
N PHE A 403 -2.19 7.75 2.77
CA PHE A 403 -2.70 7.55 4.13
C PHE A 403 -1.99 6.43 4.88
N ALA A 404 -1.70 5.31 4.22
CA ALA A 404 -1.02 4.17 4.82
C ALA A 404 -0.19 3.43 3.78
N ARG A 405 0.86 2.74 4.24
CA ARG A 405 1.80 2.00 3.37
C ARG A 405 2.07 0.59 3.89
N TYR A 406 2.40 -0.29 2.96
CA TYR A 406 2.79 -1.67 3.22
C TYR A 406 3.98 -2.05 2.34
N ALA A 407 4.99 -2.70 2.93
CA ALA A 407 6.18 -3.21 2.27
C ALA A 407 6.18 -4.74 2.27
N PRO A 408 5.63 -5.40 1.22
CA PRO A 408 5.64 -6.85 1.13
C PRO A 408 7.06 -7.38 1.00
N ALA A 409 7.47 -8.31 1.87
CA ALA A 409 8.84 -8.83 1.91
C ALA A 409 9.30 -9.47 0.59
N TYR A 410 8.36 -10.07 -0.15
CA TYR A 410 8.58 -10.70 -1.45
C TYR A 410 8.57 -9.71 -2.64
N ALA A 411 8.23 -8.44 -2.41
CA ALA A 411 8.08 -7.40 -3.42
C ALA A 411 8.91 -6.14 -3.07
N LYS A 412 10.18 -6.34 -2.71
CA LYS A 412 11.18 -5.25 -2.57
C LYS A 412 11.35 -4.44 -3.86
N SER A 413 10.85 -4.94 -4.99
CA SER A 413 10.70 -4.16 -6.21
C SER A 413 9.41 -4.52 -6.91
N LEU A 414 8.38 -3.71 -6.70
CA LEU A 414 7.17 -3.72 -7.50
C LEU A 414 7.43 -2.81 -8.71
N VAL A 415 7.05 -3.19 -9.92
CA VAL A 415 7.27 -2.41 -11.16
C VAL A 415 6.11 -2.63 -12.14
N SER A 416 6.00 -1.78 -13.18
CA SER A 416 5.03 -2.03 -14.27
C SER A 416 5.32 -3.37 -14.94
N LEU A 417 4.26 -4.03 -15.35
CA LEU A 417 4.35 -5.07 -16.36
C LEU A 417 4.12 -4.47 -17.75
N GLU A 418 5.10 -4.61 -18.63
CA GLU A 418 4.92 -4.39 -20.06
C GLU A 418 4.17 -5.60 -20.64
N HIS A 419 3.01 -5.34 -21.24
CA HIS A 419 2.10 -6.37 -21.72
C HIS A 419 1.15 -5.81 -22.77
N GLN A 420 0.50 -6.72 -23.49
CA GLN A 420 -0.71 -6.47 -24.26
C GLN A 420 -1.84 -7.32 -23.68
N GLN A 421 -3.03 -6.75 -23.56
CA GLN A 421 -4.24 -7.40 -23.10
C GLN A 421 -5.34 -7.28 -24.15
N ALA A 422 -6.26 -8.24 -24.27
CA ALA A 422 -7.47 -8.05 -25.07
C ALA A 422 -8.60 -8.97 -24.59
N VAL A 423 -9.85 -8.49 -24.66
CA VAL A 423 -11.04 -9.23 -24.22
C VAL A 423 -11.96 -9.52 -25.41
N PHE A 424 -12.32 -10.81 -25.56
CA PHE A 424 -13.16 -11.30 -26.66
C PHE A 424 -14.39 -12.02 -26.13
N LYS A 425 -15.56 -11.72 -26.68
CA LYS A 425 -16.83 -12.33 -26.27
C LYS A 425 -16.95 -13.76 -26.81
N ARG A 426 -17.46 -14.66 -25.98
CA ARG A 426 -17.82 -16.04 -26.31
C ARG A 426 -19.15 -16.38 -25.63
N GLY A 427 -20.26 -16.05 -26.29
CA GLY A 427 -21.59 -16.22 -25.73
C GLY A 427 -21.82 -15.33 -24.51
N ASP A 428 -22.03 -15.95 -23.34
CA ASP A 428 -22.13 -15.34 -22.02
C ASP A 428 -20.78 -15.21 -21.30
N SER A 429 -19.71 -15.69 -21.92
CA SER A 429 -18.34 -15.64 -21.41
C SER A 429 -17.44 -14.71 -22.23
N ALA A 430 -16.24 -14.47 -21.71
CA ALA A 430 -15.16 -13.71 -22.30
C ALA A 430 -13.89 -14.57 -22.29
N ILE A 431 -13.06 -14.44 -23.32
CA ILE A 431 -11.66 -14.83 -23.29
C ILE A 431 -10.85 -13.56 -23.06
N VAL A 432 -10.13 -13.52 -21.95
CA VAL A 432 -9.16 -12.47 -21.63
C VAL A 432 -7.79 -12.99 -22.02
N VAL A 433 -7.14 -12.32 -22.96
CA VAL A 433 -5.79 -12.61 -23.44
C VAL A 433 -4.83 -11.64 -22.78
N MET A 434 -3.69 -12.13 -22.29
CA MET A 434 -2.58 -11.31 -21.82
C MET A 434 -1.27 -11.88 -22.36
N ALA A 435 -0.55 -11.08 -23.15
CA ALA A 435 0.77 -11.38 -23.65
C ALA A 435 1.79 -10.47 -22.96
N TYR A 436 2.92 -11.01 -22.50
CA TYR A 436 3.92 -10.21 -21.80
C TYR A 436 5.34 -10.54 -22.23
N GLU A 437 6.26 -9.65 -21.88
CA GLU A 437 7.70 -9.83 -22.03
C GLU A 437 8.48 -9.17 -20.90
N THR A 438 9.61 -9.76 -20.54
CA THR A 438 10.48 -9.28 -19.45
C THR A 438 11.70 -8.49 -19.92
N ARG A 439 12.06 -8.50 -21.22
CA ARG A 439 13.29 -7.86 -21.72
C ARG A 439 13.39 -6.37 -21.37
N GLY A 440 12.26 -5.67 -21.37
CA GLY A 440 12.19 -4.23 -21.01
C GLY A 440 12.32 -3.93 -19.52
N ASN A 441 12.37 -4.94 -18.65
CA ASN A 441 12.32 -4.76 -17.20
C ASN A 441 13.49 -5.49 -16.50
N PRO A 442 14.57 -4.78 -16.12
CA PRO A 442 15.77 -5.39 -15.55
C PRO A 442 15.50 -6.10 -14.21
N MET A 443 14.45 -5.71 -13.48
CA MET A 443 14.12 -6.30 -12.19
C MET A 443 13.68 -7.76 -12.30
N VAL A 444 13.03 -8.13 -13.41
CA VAL A 444 12.53 -9.49 -13.67
C VAL A 444 13.24 -10.19 -14.84
N ALA A 445 13.96 -9.47 -15.69
CA ALA A 445 14.67 -10.03 -16.84
C ALA A 445 15.71 -11.09 -16.43
N GLY A 446 15.62 -12.27 -17.01
CA GLY A 446 16.54 -13.39 -16.77
C GLY A 446 16.38 -14.08 -15.41
N ALA A 447 15.35 -13.74 -14.64
CA ALA A 447 15.04 -14.42 -13.39
C ALA A 447 14.20 -15.69 -13.63
N LYS A 448 14.09 -16.56 -12.62
CA LYS A 448 13.03 -17.59 -12.56
C LYS A 448 11.69 -16.94 -12.24
N LEU A 449 10.71 -17.10 -13.14
CA LEU A 449 9.43 -16.40 -13.07
C LEU A 449 8.27 -17.32 -12.70
N ASN A 450 7.28 -16.80 -11.99
CA ASN A 450 5.92 -17.32 -12.05
C ASN A 450 5.01 -16.23 -12.62
N ALA A 451 4.20 -16.58 -13.61
CA ALA A 451 3.25 -15.67 -14.24
C ALA A 451 1.82 -16.02 -13.82
N ALA A 452 0.97 -15.00 -13.68
CA ALA A 452 -0.43 -15.19 -13.44
C ALA A 452 -1.27 -14.13 -14.15
N LEU A 453 -2.44 -14.55 -14.62
CA LEU A 453 -3.53 -13.69 -15.06
C LEU A 453 -4.73 -14.03 -14.19
N THR A 454 -5.17 -13.08 -13.36
CA THR A 454 -6.37 -13.21 -12.53
C THR A 454 -7.40 -12.18 -12.96
N VAL A 455 -8.66 -12.62 -13.07
CA VAL A 455 -9.79 -11.83 -13.53
C VAL A 455 -10.96 -12.04 -12.58
N THR A 456 -11.67 -10.96 -12.24
CA THR A 456 -12.88 -11.00 -11.40
C THR A 456 -13.90 -9.98 -11.88
N GLN A 457 -15.15 -10.14 -11.47
CA GLN A 457 -16.18 -9.12 -11.67
C GLN A 457 -16.03 -8.00 -10.63
N GLY A 458 -16.37 -6.75 -10.97
CA GLY A 458 -16.09 -5.58 -10.11
C GLY A 458 -16.68 -5.59 -8.70
N GLY A 459 -17.72 -6.39 -8.46
CA GLY A 459 -18.34 -6.58 -7.14
C GLY A 459 -17.87 -7.83 -6.39
N ALA A 460 -17.09 -8.70 -7.02
CA ALA A 460 -16.68 -9.98 -6.47
C ALA A 460 -15.29 -9.94 -5.82
N ILE A 461 -14.92 -11.03 -5.15
CA ILE A 461 -13.61 -11.20 -4.55
C ILE A 461 -12.61 -11.54 -5.67
N PRO A 462 -11.48 -10.81 -5.81
CA PRO A 462 -10.54 -10.98 -6.91
C PRO A 462 -9.81 -12.32 -7.00
N HIS A 463 -10.50 -13.39 -7.42
CA HIS A 463 -9.95 -14.73 -7.60
C HIS A 463 -10.78 -15.69 -8.45
N ASP A 464 -11.92 -15.23 -8.97
CA ASP A 464 -12.93 -16.12 -9.57
C ASP A 464 -12.39 -16.87 -10.80
N TYR A 465 -11.54 -16.22 -11.61
CA TYR A 465 -11.01 -16.77 -12.85
C TYR A 465 -9.51 -16.51 -12.95
N SER A 466 -8.69 -17.56 -13.00
CA SER A 466 -7.23 -17.39 -13.06
C SER A 466 -6.52 -18.43 -13.91
N ALA A 467 -5.39 -18.01 -14.49
CA ALA A 467 -4.38 -18.87 -15.09
C ALA A 467 -3.06 -18.56 -14.40
N VAL A 468 -2.41 -19.59 -13.84
CA VAL A 468 -1.11 -19.47 -13.16
C VAL A 468 -0.13 -20.39 -13.86
N LEU A 469 1.02 -19.85 -14.24
CA LEU A 469 2.10 -20.54 -14.91
C LEU A 469 3.37 -20.47 -14.06
N PRO A 470 3.70 -21.53 -13.30
CA PRO A 470 4.99 -21.60 -12.61
C PRO A 470 6.14 -21.80 -13.61
N ASN A 471 7.34 -21.34 -13.27
CA ASN A 471 8.52 -21.39 -14.14
C ASN A 471 8.26 -20.81 -15.55
N ALA A 472 7.57 -19.66 -15.58
CA ALA A 472 7.14 -19.04 -16.81
C ALA A 472 8.32 -18.55 -17.66
N PRO A 473 8.23 -18.62 -19.00
CA PRO A 473 9.28 -18.12 -19.89
C PRO A 473 9.34 -16.59 -19.88
N ALA A 474 10.43 -16.03 -20.41
CA ALA A 474 10.64 -14.57 -20.46
C ALA A 474 9.60 -13.82 -21.30
N SER A 475 8.88 -14.51 -22.19
CA SER A 475 7.73 -14.00 -22.94
C SER A 475 6.78 -15.15 -23.29
N THR A 476 5.49 -14.95 -23.04
CA THR A 476 4.41 -15.90 -23.40
C THR A 476 3.05 -15.21 -23.32
N VAL A 477 2.01 -15.97 -23.66
CA VAL A 477 0.60 -15.58 -23.57
C VAL A 477 -0.09 -16.41 -22.51
N LEU A 478 -0.93 -15.78 -21.68
CA LEU A 478 -1.89 -16.43 -20.81
C LEU A 478 -3.29 -16.05 -21.27
N THR A 479 -4.22 -16.99 -21.17
CA THR A 479 -5.63 -16.77 -21.46
C THR A 479 -6.49 -17.25 -20.31
N VAL A 480 -7.51 -16.47 -19.94
CA VAL A 480 -8.49 -16.83 -18.92
C VAL A 480 -9.89 -16.71 -19.49
N ARG A 481 -10.76 -17.68 -19.17
CA ARG A 481 -12.18 -17.59 -19.47
C ARG A 481 -12.93 -17.06 -18.25
N ALA A 482 -13.68 -15.97 -18.43
CA ALA A 482 -14.48 -15.31 -17.39
C ALA A 482 -15.89 -14.99 -17.93
N PRO A 483 -16.87 -14.57 -17.12
CA PRO A 483 -18.15 -14.06 -17.60
C PRO A 483 -17.97 -12.80 -18.44
N TRP A 484 -18.81 -12.62 -19.45
CA TRP A 484 -18.82 -11.41 -20.26
C TRP A 484 -19.38 -10.22 -19.46
N GLY A 485 -18.59 -9.15 -19.34
CA GLY A 485 -18.99 -7.92 -18.66
C GLY A 485 -17.78 -7.09 -18.25
N PRO A 486 -17.98 -6.02 -17.44
CA PRO A 486 -16.89 -5.29 -16.82
C PRO A 486 -16.12 -6.17 -15.83
N LEU A 487 -14.81 -6.30 -16.04
CA LEU A 487 -13.92 -7.17 -15.29
C LEU A 487 -12.78 -6.35 -14.69
N LEU A 488 -12.21 -6.81 -13.57
CA LEU A 488 -10.95 -6.33 -13.03
C LEU A 488 -9.87 -7.38 -13.34
N MET A 489 -8.83 -6.98 -14.07
CA MET A 489 -7.68 -7.81 -14.40
C MET A 489 -6.51 -7.51 -13.46
N SER A 490 -5.76 -8.54 -13.09
CA SER A 490 -4.42 -8.45 -12.51
C SER A 490 -3.48 -9.40 -13.26
N ALA A 491 -2.53 -8.85 -14.01
CA ALA A 491 -1.45 -9.57 -14.67
C ALA A 491 -0.18 -9.43 -13.83
N GLU A 492 0.41 -10.55 -13.43
CA GLU A 492 1.42 -10.63 -12.39
C GLU A 492 2.60 -11.49 -12.83
N LEU A 493 3.82 -10.96 -12.76
CA LEU A 493 5.05 -11.73 -12.86
C LEU A 493 5.81 -11.61 -11.54
N THR A 494 6.13 -12.73 -10.94
CA THR A 494 6.93 -12.79 -9.70
C THR A 494 8.29 -13.39 -10.00
N ALA A 495 9.34 -12.76 -9.49
CA ALA A 495 10.72 -13.24 -9.51
C ALA A 495 11.18 -13.44 -8.05
N PRO A 496 10.88 -14.60 -7.43
CA PRO A 496 11.09 -14.81 -6.00
C PRO A 496 12.55 -14.62 -5.56
N GLU A 497 13.50 -15.07 -6.38
CA GLU A 497 14.94 -14.97 -6.10
C GLU A 497 15.45 -13.53 -6.05
N ARG A 498 14.68 -12.57 -6.59
CA ARG A 498 15.01 -11.13 -6.59
C ARG A 498 14.10 -10.32 -5.69
N ASN A 499 13.11 -10.93 -5.03
CA ASN A 499 12.00 -10.24 -4.35
C ASN A 499 11.37 -9.15 -5.24
N ALA A 500 11.21 -9.45 -6.53
CA ALA A 500 10.71 -8.51 -7.52
C ALA A 500 9.38 -8.99 -8.12
N VAL A 501 8.50 -8.05 -8.40
CA VAL A 501 7.17 -8.26 -8.97
C VAL A 501 6.95 -7.23 -10.07
N ALA A 502 6.62 -7.69 -11.29
CA ALA A 502 6.05 -6.83 -12.32
C ALA A 502 4.54 -7.05 -12.36
N ARG A 503 3.74 -5.98 -12.28
CA ARG A 503 2.28 -6.07 -12.22
C ARG A 503 1.61 -5.03 -13.10
N ALA A 504 0.52 -5.43 -13.73
CA ALA A 504 -0.49 -4.52 -14.26
C ALA A 504 -1.88 -4.89 -13.74
N ARG A 505 -2.63 -3.91 -13.24
CA ARG A 505 -3.96 -4.12 -12.67
C ARG A 505 -4.87 -2.97 -13.07
N TYR A 506 -6.02 -3.27 -13.64
CA TYR A 506 -7.02 -2.29 -14.08
C TYR A 506 -8.29 -2.97 -14.61
N GLY A 507 -9.33 -2.18 -14.83
CA GLY A 507 -10.58 -2.63 -15.43
C GLY A 507 -10.43 -3.00 -16.91
N VAL A 508 -11.03 -4.12 -17.33
CA VAL A 508 -11.04 -4.60 -18.72
C VAL A 508 -12.45 -5.09 -19.12
N GLY A 509 -12.64 -5.34 -20.41
CA GLY A 509 -13.91 -5.78 -20.97
C GLY A 509 -14.81 -4.61 -21.36
N PRO A 510 -16.04 -4.89 -21.80
CA PRO A 510 -16.94 -3.84 -22.28
C PRO A 510 -17.28 -2.89 -21.15
N LEU A 511 -16.91 -1.63 -21.30
CA LEU A 511 -17.43 -0.55 -20.45
C LEU A 511 -18.90 -0.28 -20.84
N PRO A 512 -19.77 0.09 -19.88
CA PRO A 512 -21.15 0.45 -20.20
C PRO A 512 -21.20 1.58 -21.24
N GLY A 513 -21.85 1.32 -22.37
CA GLY A 513 -22.00 2.26 -23.48
C GLY A 513 -23.40 2.23 -24.08
N PRO A 514 -23.68 3.03 -25.12
CA PRO A 514 -24.95 3.00 -25.82
C PRO A 514 -25.25 1.57 -26.28
N THR A 515 -26.50 1.12 -26.12
CA THR A 515 -26.93 -0.17 -26.63
C THR A 515 -26.89 -0.14 -28.16
N ALA A 516 -25.80 -0.66 -28.73
CA ALA A 516 -25.65 -0.88 -30.15
C ALA A 516 -25.94 -2.36 -30.47
N ARG A 517 -26.50 -2.63 -31.65
CA ARG A 517 -26.72 -4.01 -32.11
C ARG A 517 -25.37 -4.67 -32.41
N VAL A 518 -24.55 -4.02 -33.24
CA VAL A 518 -23.18 -4.47 -33.49
C VAL A 518 -22.25 -3.86 -32.45
N THR A 519 -21.34 -4.67 -31.91
CA THR A 519 -20.32 -4.24 -30.93
C THR A 519 -18.96 -4.81 -31.33
N LEU A 520 -17.88 -4.20 -30.87
CA LEU A 520 -16.50 -4.62 -31.18
C LEU A 520 -15.83 -5.27 -29.98
N SER A 521 -14.92 -6.21 -30.25
CA SER A 521 -13.92 -6.67 -29.29
C SER A 521 -12.85 -5.61 -29.05
N ASP A 522 -11.98 -5.86 -28.08
CA ASP A 522 -10.67 -5.21 -28.06
C ASP A 522 -9.88 -5.61 -29.32
N MET A 523 -8.95 -4.73 -29.72
CA MET A 523 -7.99 -5.03 -30.76
C MET A 523 -6.80 -5.80 -30.20
N LEU A 524 -6.40 -6.87 -30.90
CA LEU A 524 -5.23 -7.68 -30.58
C LEU A 524 -4.19 -7.57 -31.71
N PHE A 525 -3.03 -7.04 -31.38
CA PHE A 525 -1.85 -7.09 -32.23
C PHE A 525 -1.17 -8.45 -32.14
N TYR A 526 -0.80 -9.01 -33.29
CA TYR A 526 -0.15 -10.30 -33.38
C TYR A 526 1.02 -10.27 -34.37
N ARG A 527 1.96 -11.22 -34.19
CA ARG A 527 3.06 -11.42 -35.12
C ARG A 527 2.53 -12.05 -36.39
N SER A 528 2.59 -11.31 -37.51
CA SER A 528 2.14 -11.83 -38.80
C SER A 528 3.07 -12.94 -39.31
N THR A 529 2.51 -14.11 -39.58
CA THR A 529 3.21 -15.29 -40.13
C THR A 529 2.90 -15.53 -41.61
N GLY A 530 2.15 -14.61 -42.26
CA GLY A 530 1.65 -14.76 -43.63
C GLY A 530 0.28 -15.44 -43.73
N ALA A 531 -0.14 -16.21 -42.72
CA ALA A 531 -1.51 -16.69 -42.57
C ALA A 531 -2.32 -15.78 -41.64
N PHE A 532 -3.59 -15.58 -41.96
CA PHE A 532 -4.51 -14.76 -41.16
C PHE A 532 -5.28 -15.65 -40.17
N PRO A 533 -5.21 -15.37 -38.84
CA PRO A 533 -5.98 -16.14 -37.87
C PRO A 533 -7.49 -15.91 -38.07
N ALA A 534 -8.27 -16.99 -38.09
CA ALA A 534 -9.72 -16.94 -38.25
C ALA A 534 -10.44 -16.75 -36.91
N THR A 535 -9.79 -17.08 -35.80
CA THR A 535 -10.36 -17.09 -34.45
C THR A 535 -9.39 -16.48 -33.43
N VAL A 536 -9.89 -16.02 -32.28
CA VAL A 536 -9.00 -15.53 -31.21
C VAL A 536 -8.09 -16.65 -30.69
N GLU A 537 -8.56 -17.89 -30.72
CA GLU A 537 -7.82 -19.06 -30.29
C GLU A 537 -6.58 -19.30 -31.18
N GLU A 538 -6.65 -18.92 -32.46
CA GLU A 538 -5.51 -18.90 -33.39
C GLU A 538 -4.67 -17.63 -33.26
N ALA A 539 -5.29 -16.47 -32.97
CA ALA A 539 -4.60 -15.19 -32.88
C ALA A 539 -3.82 -15.02 -31.56
N ALA A 540 -4.38 -15.52 -30.44
CA ALA A 540 -3.84 -15.32 -29.10
C ALA A 540 -2.42 -15.86 -28.93
N PRO A 541 -2.05 -17.08 -29.39
CA PRO A 541 -0.67 -17.57 -29.32
C PRO A 541 0.34 -16.72 -30.11
N LEU A 542 -0.13 -15.93 -31.08
CA LEU A 542 0.68 -15.04 -31.89
C LEU A 542 0.72 -13.60 -31.34
N ALA A 543 0.01 -13.31 -30.26
CA ALA A 543 -0.11 -11.97 -29.69
C ALA A 543 1.27 -11.34 -29.43
N LEU A 544 1.40 -10.06 -29.77
CA LEU A 544 2.59 -9.30 -29.43
C LEU A 544 2.64 -9.07 -27.91
N ALA A 545 3.79 -9.30 -27.31
CA ALA A 545 4.02 -9.14 -25.89
C ALA A 545 4.23 -7.68 -25.44
N THR A 546 4.52 -6.80 -26.40
CA THR A 546 4.81 -5.38 -26.19
C THR A 546 4.12 -4.57 -27.29
N GLU A 547 3.77 -3.34 -26.95
CA GLU A 547 3.28 -2.33 -27.90
C GLU A 547 4.44 -1.64 -28.64
N ARG A 548 5.70 -2.02 -28.35
CA ARG A 548 6.91 -1.57 -29.04
C ARG A 548 7.24 -2.46 -30.22
N ILE A 549 7.24 -1.90 -31.42
CA ILE A 549 7.35 -2.66 -32.67
C ILE A 549 8.44 -2.03 -33.54
N HIS A 550 9.35 -2.83 -34.09
CA HIS A 550 10.29 -2.29 -35.08
C HIS A 550 9.57 -2.00 -36.39
N ALA A 551 9.89 -0.87 -37.03
CA ALA A 551 9.29 -0.49 -38.31
C ALA A 551 9.45 -1.57 -39.41
N LYS A 552 10.51 -2.37 -39.36
CA LYS A 552 10.75 -3.48 -40.31
C LYS A 552 9.79 -4.67 -40.15
N ASP A 553 9.15 -4.79 -38.99
CA ASP A 553 8.26 -5.90 -38.70
C ASP A 553 6.85 -5.58 -39.21
N LYS A 554 6.14 -6.59 -39.72
CA LYS A 554 4.74 -6.44 -40.09
C LYS A 554 3.84 -6.50 -38.86
N LEU A 555 2.92 -5.54 -38.74
CA LEU A 555 1.96 -5.48 -37.63
C LEU A 555 0.69 -6.24 -38.01
N GLY A 556 0.46 -7.40 -37.40
CA GLY A 556 -0.83 -8.09 -37.49
C GLY A 556 -1.86 -7.42 -36.59
N VAL A 557 -3.07 -7.18 -37.09
CA VAL A 557 -4.19 -6.62 -36.31
C VAL A 557 -5.39 -7.56 -36.40
N TYR A 558 -5.93 -7.97 -35.26
CA TYR A 558 -7.09 -8.87 -35.13
C TYR A 558 -8.21 -8.22 -34.31
N TRP A 559 -9.45 -8.35 -34.77
CA TRP A 559 -10.65 -7.95 -34.03
C TRP A 559 -11.87 -8.79 -34.42
N GLU A 560 -12.91 -8.74 -33.59
CA GLU A 560 -14.20 -9.38 -33.83
C GLU A 560 -15.34 -8.36 -33.73
N ALA A 561 -16.27 -8.41 -34.68
CA ALA A 561 -17.54 -7.68 -34.61
C ALA A 561 -18.66 -8.65 -34.22
N TYR A 562 -19.40 -8.33 -33.17
CA TYR A 562 -20.48 -9.16 -32.62
C TYR A 562 -21.84 -8.59 -32.97
N GLY A 563 -22.86 -9.46 -33.09
CA GLY A 563 -24.24 -9.04 -33.35
C GLY A 563 -24.51 -8.72 -34.82
N THR A 564 -23.63 -9.17 -35.71
CA THR A 564 -23.74 -8.94 -37.15
C THR A 564 -24.88 -9.76 -37.78
N ASP A 565 -25.47 -9.27 -38.87
CA ASP A 565 -26.53 -9.98 -39.57
C ASP A 565 -25.97 -11.25 -40.26
N PRO A 566 -26.46 -12.46 -39.92
CA PRO A 566 -25.98 -13.70 -40.53
C PRO A 566 -26.41 -13.88 -41.98
N THR A 567 -27.36 -13.07 -42.50
CA THR A 567 -27.79 -13.09 -43.90
C THR A 567 -26.87 -12.27 -44.82
N GLY A 568 -25.99 -11.46 -44.24
CA GLY A 568 -25.05 -10.58 -44.95
C GLY A 568 -25.45 -9.11 -44.82
N GLU A 569 -24.71 -8.37 -43.99
CA GLU A 569 -24.78 -6.91 -43.91
C GLU A 569 -23.48 -6.30 -44.43
N SER A 570 -23.59 -5.16 -45.13
CA SER A 570 -22.43 -4.37 -45.53
C SER A 570 -21.92 -3.57 -44.34
N MET A 571 -20.61 -3.68 -44.09
CA MET A 571 -19.89 -2.96 -43.05
C MET A 571 -18.74 -2.22 -43.71
N HIS A 572 -18.66 -0.90 -43.56
CA HIS A 572 -17.49 -0.16 -44.00
C HIS A 572 -16.43 -0.20 -42.90
N VAL A 573 -15.31 -0.86 -43.16
CA VAL A 573 -14.20 -1.01 -42.21
C VAL A 573 -13.05 -0.09 -42.62
N SER A 574 -12.58 0.72 -41.69
CA SER A 574 -11.40 1.57 -41.88
C SER A 574 -10.39 1.29 -40.77
N VAL A 575 -9.15 1.02 -41.14
CA VAL A 575 -8.02 0.88 -40.20
C VAL A 575 -7.01 1.96 -40.48
N ILE A 576 -6.75 2.77 -39.45
CA ILE A 576 -6.00 4.00 -39.57
C ILE A 576 -4.86 3.96 -38.55
N VAL A 577 -3.65 4.27 -39.00
CA VAL A 577 -2.47 4.47 -38.15
C VAL A 577 -2.06 5.93 -38.19
N MET A 578 -2.14 6.61 -37.03
CA MET A 578 -1.84 8.03 -36.88
C MET A 578 -0.75 8.24 -35.85
N ARG A 579 0.14 9.21 -36.08
CA ARG A 579 1.13 9.63 -35.09
C ARG A 579 0.45 10.38 -33.95
N GLU A 580 0.80 10.05 -32.70
CA GLU A 580 0.35 10.80 -31.52
C GLU A 580 1.13 12.12 -31.46
N ASN A 581 0.43 13.27 -31.51
CA ASN A 581 1.09 14.58 -31.51
C ASN A 581 1.42 15.01 -30.08
N ALA A 582 2.65 15.46 -29.82
CA ALA A 582 3.19 15.81 -28.50
C ALA A 582 2.54 17.04 -27.79
N ASN A 583 1.46 17.61 -28.33
CA ASN A 583 0.78 18.76 -27.75
C ASN A 583 -0.49 18.29 -27.02
N GLY A 584 -0.33 17.88 -25.75
CA GLY A 584 -1.33 17.23 -24.91
C GLY A 584 -2.52 18.09 -24.45
N ASN A 585 -3.31 18.63 -25.39
CA ASN A 585 -4.57 19.35 -25.09
C ASN A 585 -5.80 18.83 -25.85
N ASP A 586 -5.73 17.67 -26.51
CA ASP A 586 -6.86 17.14 -27.26
C ASP A 586 -7.70 16.16 -26.41
N GLU A 587 -8.93 16.57 -26.09
CA GLU A 587 -9.99 15.67 -25.62
C GLU A 587 -10.26 14.52 -26.63
N PRO A 588 -10.93 13.42 -26.24
CA PRO A 588 -11.24 12.25 -27.08
C PRO A 588 -12.17 12.50 -28.29
N GLY A 589 -12.28 13.73 -28.81
CA GLY A 589 -13.29 14.16 -29.78
C GLY A 589 -12.77 14.90 -31.01
N PHE A 590 -11.48 14.77 -31.36
CA PHE A 590 -10.87 15.55 -32.46
C PHE A 590 -11.44 15.24 -33.86
N PHE A 591 -12.18 14.13 -34.04
CA PHE A 591 -12.72 13.73 -35.35
C PHE A 591 -13.89 14.56 -35.89
N SER A 592 -14.49 15.47 -35.09
CA SER A 592 -15.50 16.40 -35.63
C SER A 592 -14.93 17.41 -36.67
N ARG A 593 -13.62 17.40 -36.96
CA ARG A 593 -12.97 18.39 -37.84
C ARG A 593 -12.11 17.84 -38.98
N LEU A 594 -12.03 16.52 -39.19
CA LEU A 594 -11.26 15.96 -40.32
C LEU A 594 -11.97 16.05 -41.69
N GLY A 595 -13.06 16.80 -41.79
CA GLY A 595 -13.64 17.19 -43.08
C GLY A 595 -12.89 18.34 -43.80
N LYS A 596 -11.85 18.94 -43.20
CA LYS A 596 -11.25 20.18 -43.74
C LYS A 596 -9.71 20.29 -43.75
N ALA A 597 -8.97 19.22 -43.45
CA ALA A 597 -7.51 19.25 -43.43
C ALA A 597 -6.88 18.38 -44.54
N ILE A 598 -7.37 18.51 -45.77
CA ILE A 598 -6.63 18.05 -46.94
C ILE A 598 -5.65 19.17 -47.32
N GLY A 599 -4.38 18.94 -47.03
CA GLY A 599 -3.26 19.66 -47.63
C GLY A 599 -2.68 20.79 -46.80
N ARG A 600 -1.72 20.50 -45.91
CA ARG A 600 -0.54 21.38 -45.69
C ARG A 600 0.58 20.93 -44.73
N ASN A 601 0.63 19.68 -44.25
CA ASN A 601 1.82 19.22 -43.53
C ASN A 601 2.35 17.89 -44.08
N ARG A 602 3.66 17.85 -44.29
CA ARG A 602 4.41 16.75 -44.93
C ARG A 602 4.90 15.70 -43.92
N ASP A 603 4.49 15.81 -42.66
CA ASP A 603 4.93 14.94 -41.58
C ASP A 603 3.88 13.88 -41.30
N ALA A 604 4.24 12.63 -41.65
CA ALA A 604 3.48 11.38 -41.53
C ALA A 604 2.14 11.35 -42.28
N THR A 605 2.16 10.84 -43.52
CA THR A 605 0.92 10.41 -44.18
C THR A 605 0.32 9.26 -43.36
N PRO A 606 -0.91 9.37 -42.85
CA PRO A 606 -1.51 8.28 -42.08
C PRO A 606 -1.62 7.04 -42.98
N VAL A 607 -1.24 5.88 -42.46
CA VAL A 607 -1.48 4.61 -43.16
C VAL A 607 -2.95 4.28 -42.91
N SER A 608 -3.80 4.48 -43.92
CA SER A 608 -5.22 4.17 -43.86
C SER A 608 -5.57 3.09 -44.88
N ILE A 609 -6.22 2.02 -44.42
CA ILE A 609 -6.82 0.99 -45.26
C ILE A 609 -8.32 1.05 -45.04
N SER A 610 -9.10 1.29 -46.09
CA SER A 610 -10.57 1.30 -46.03
C SER A 610 -11.11 0.27 -47.01
N VAL A 611 -12.00 -0.61 -46.53
CA VAL A 611 -12.58 -1.71 -47.29
C VAL A 611 -14.06 -1.82 -46.96
N ASP A 612 -14.89 -1.94 -48.00
CA ASP A 612 -16.27 -2.40 -47.85
C ASP A 612 -16.28 -3.91 -47.66
N ASP A 613 -16.81 -4.32 -46.51
CA ASP A 613 -16.73 -5.68 -46.03
C ASP A 613 -18.12 -6.27 -45.79
N LEU A 614 -18.28 -7.58 -45.92
CA LEU A 614 -19.54 -8.28 -45.70
C LEU A 614 -19.48 -9.10 -44.41
N SER A 615 -20.52 -9.04 -43.59
CA SER A 615 -20.60 -9.89 -42.40
C SER A 615 -20.43 -11.38 -42.75
N ALA A 616 -19.87 -12.14 -41.82
CA ALA A 616 -19.69 -13.57 -41.98
C ALA A 616 -21.04 -14.28 -42.15
N ARG A 617 -21.31 -14.83 -43.33
CA ARG A 617 -22.58 -15.53 -43.60
C ARG A 617 -22.77 -16.70 -42.64
N GLY A 618 -23.98 -16.83 -42.11
CA GLY A 618 -24.36 -17.90 -41.18
C GLY A 618 -23.87 -17.71 -39.74
N LEU A 619 -23.08 -16.67 -39.45
CA LEU A 619 -22.56 -16.38 -38.11
C LEU A 619 -23.00 -14.98 -37.66
N ARG A 620 -23.20 -14.83 -36.35
CA ARG A 620 -23.46 -13.52 -35.72
C ARG A 620 -22.19 -12.82 -35.23
N THR A 621 -21.04 -13.36 -35.61
CA THR A 621 -19.71 -12.82 -35.29
C THR A 621 -18.92 -12.78 -36.59
N SER A 622 -18.38 -11.61 -36.91
CA SER A 622 -17.51 -11.40 -38.07
C SER A 622 -16.10 -11.15 -37.58
N THR A 623 -15.20 -12.09 -37.85
CA THR A 623 -13.79 -12.01 -37.44
C THR A 623 -12.95 -11.44 -38.57
N ARG A 624 -11.98 -10.57 -38.25
CA ARG A 624 -11.06 -10.02 -39.24
C ARG A 624 -9.65 -9.96 -38.70
N ALA A 625 -8.72 -10.28 -39.59
CA ALA A 625 -7.30 -10.14 -39.37
C ALA A 625 -6.68 -9.47 -40.59
N LEU A 626 -5.75 -8.55 -40.35
CA LEU A 626 -4.99 -7.90 -41.41
C LEU A 626 -3.51 -7.83 -41.02
N SER A 627 -2.67 -7.51 -41.99
CA SER A 627 -1.25 -7.24 -41.79
C SER A 627 -0.93 -5.87 -42.37
N LEU A 628 -0.52 -4.95 -41.50
CA LEU A 628 -0.08 -3.61 -41.87
C LEU A 628 1.42 -3.63 -42.14
N ASP A 629 1.80 -3.03 -43.26
CA ASP A 629 3.18 -2.64 -43.50
C ASP A 629 3.41 -1.28 -42.84
N ILE A 630 4.24 -1.29 -41.78
CA ILE A 630 4.59 -0.10 -41.01
C ILE A 630 6.03 0.38 -41.30
N SER A 631 6.67 -0.15 -42.35
CA SER A 631 8.06 0.19 -42.71
C SER A 631 8.27 1.66 -43.10
N THR A 632 7.20 2.35 -43.49
CA THR A 632 7.21 3.77 -43.80
C THR A 632 7.07 4.67 -42.56
N LEU A 633 6.70 4.09 -41.40
CA LEU A 633 6.54 4.86 -40.17
C LEU A 633 7.91 5.18 -39.55
N THR A 634 8.08 6.42 -39.12
CA THR A 634 9.28 6.87 -38.41
C THR A 634 9.17 6.56 -36.91
N LYS A 635 10.30 6.55 -36.19
CA LYS A 635 10.30 6.32 -34.74
C LYS A 635 9.35 7.27 -34.01
N GLY A 636 8.49 6.75 -33.14
CA GLY A 636 7.56 7.56 -32.34
C GLY A 636 6.33 6.81 -31.86
N GLU A 637 5.43 7.52 -31.18
CA GLU A 637 4.16 6.97 -30.71
C GLU A 637 3.07 7.15 -31.77
N TYR A 638 2.27 6.10 -31.93
CA TYR A 638 1.16 6.03 -32.89
C TYR A 638 -0.08 5.42 -32.24
N VAL A 639 -1.24 5.81 -32.74
CA VAL A 639 -2.53 5.18 -32.45
C VAL A 639 -2.96 4.41 -33.68
N VAL A 640 -3.25 3.12 -33.50
CA VAL A 640 -3.94 2.29 -34.48
C VAL A 640 -5.41 2.25 -34.09
N GLN A 641 -6.27 2.65 -35.01
CA GLN A 641 -7.71 2.71 -34.80
C GLN A 641 -8.41 1.87 -35.87
N VAL A 642 -9.39 1.07 -35.44
CA VAL A 642 -10.32 0.35 -36.31
C VAL A 642 -11.67 1.03 -36.16
N GLU A 643 -12.23 1.51 -37.26
CA GLU A 643 -13.59 2.05 -37.34
C GLU A 643 -14.48 1.11 -38.16
N ILE A 644 -15.69 0.85 -37.67
CA ILE A 644 -16.71 0.10 -38.40
C ILE A 644 -18.00 0.90 -38.45
N THR A 645 -18.44 1.20 -39.68
CA THR A 645 -19.74 1.82 -39.93
C THR A 645 -20.73 0.78 -40.41
N VAL A 646 -21.84 0.66 -39.69
CA VAL A 646 -22.97 -0.22 -40.02
C VAL A 646 -24.23 0.63 -40.12
N ALA A 647 -25.05 0.38 -41.15
CA ALA A 647 -26.27 1.15 -41.36
C ALA A 647 -27.21 1.11 -40.14
N GLY A 648 -27.74 2.27 -39.74
CA GLY A 648 -28.73 2.37 -38.67
C GLY A 648 -28.17 2.41 -37.23
N GLN A 649 -26.85 2.56 -37.05
CA GLN A 649 -26.23 2.72 -35.74
C GLN A 649 -25.02 3.66 -35.78
N PRO A 650 -24.52 4.14 -34.62
CA PRO A 650 -23.29 4.94 -34.55
C PRO A 650 -22.08 4.16 -35.08
N THR A 651 -21.11 4.88 -35.66
CA THR A 651 -19.79 4.33 -36.01
C THR A 651 -19.12 3.79 -34.75
N LEU A 652 -18.73 2.52 -34.82
CA LEU A 652 -18.00 1.83 -33.76
C LEU A 652 -16.52 2.07 -33.99
N HIS A 653 -15.75 2.25 -32.92
CA HIS A 653 -14.30 2.29 -33.02
C HIS A 653 -13.64 1.56 -31.85
N THR A 654 -12.45 1.04 -32.09
CA THR A 654 -11.53 0.53 -31.08
C THR A 654 -10.14 1.01 -31.44
N GLU A 655 -9.36 1.40 -30.43
CA GLU A 655 -8.03 1.96 -30.64
C GLU A 655 -7.02 1.35 -29.68
N ARG A 656 -5.75 1.34 -30.11
CA ARG A 656 -4.63 0.95 -29.28
C ARG A 656 -3.38 1.70 -29.71
N ARG A 657 -2.53 1.99 -28.75
CA ARG A 657 -1.25 2.68 -28.96
C ARG A 657 -0.16 1.69 -29.31
N ILE A 658 0.80 2.16 -30.11
CA ILE A 658 2.06 1.47 -30.40
C ILE A 658 3.21 2.47 -30.36
N GLU A 659 4.38 2.01 -29.96
CA GLU A 659 5.64 2.74 -30.14
C GLU A 659 6.40 2.09 -31.30
N VAL A 660 6.59 2.83 -32.38
CA VAL A 660 7.43 2.39 -33.49
C VAL A 660 8.88 2.67 -33.11
N LEU A 661 9.68 1.61 -32.99
CA LEU A 661 11.11 1.67 -32.78
C LEU A 661 11.81 1.97 -34.11
N GLY A 662 12.90 2.73 -34.03
CA GLY A 662 13.76 2.99 -35.19
C GLY A 662 14.35 1.69 -35.76
N PRO A 663 14.89 1.76 -36.99
CA PRO A 663 15.54 0.62 -37.65
C PRO A 663 16.69 0.02 -36.85
#